data_AF-A0A8J6U2T2-F1
#
_entry.id   AF-A0A8J6U2T2-F1
#
_cell.length_a   1.000
_cell.length_b   1.000
_cell.length_c   1.000
_cell.angle_alpha   90.00
_cell.angle_beta   90.00
_cell.angle_gamma   90.00
#
_symmetry.space_group_name_H-M   'P 1'
#
loop_
_entity.id
_entity.type
_entity.pdbx_description
1 polymer ?
#
loop_
_entity_poly.entity_id
_entity_poly.type
_entity_poly.pdbx_seq_one_letter_code
_entity_poly.pdbx_strand_id
1 'polypeptide(L)'
;MIQHTYRKILALFLLCLYLGVEAHAQLNIPPDYYYQQKYWMTRKRLKENFLHVGNEPGDMIPAGEYNKYHPEARYLYHGDGLIKLGWYMAVLATEYHLLVANNQPTEGTLEEIYYALQTVDRLDAVSGPMFSWYNYPNGYLPKDIKRWEDTETSNDPYTLGYQQITELLYDPVNKKYLPASNTLDGFLVRDDVPCEYFSKLKDVDCIRSSSGCYSTLYDDPAGWTRREYYGAEESQDQLVFLFMGLKCIHHFIPASVTYNGLNLNNRAQTQLSRILGYAASGSNGTQLPYTIANPHLSGAPKVARGADMSIYAYPFAVLGNTVVHGKNFHGDPIVQPIHNTAAPTFFTLPEGGAYQAFNASFFLVSNFTAPNKNYQDNDTKEAALVAISNMYARTLTGKNNSLLELSTLCHNSNVRWPIYTLLNNALFPDNSAFNTFLVGQKDDVESMLNSYPCEGSYNYGVSNYAVNWNGWNRFFVYANHVNSPDMNDAFDKFHGHRAGLDYMLLYNLYKINFMQDGNQVSYQSIENLNIPQGSYYPFLGLGSVANPLRQFAEKIESSAVLNNVSGNTTTANVSYHALSEINLKPDFHVKPGALFHAKMTTGSECDQYGYKSTVISLEDEVQTGSTSIETVEIDEDLQIFPNPSKEQVYLKLNQSVENATLQVYSYTGQLMETHLNITIRKGENYAFEIGHLSPGTYTCRLILTNSQISYYGKLAKM
;
A
#
# COMPACT_ATOMS: atom_id res chain seq x y z
N MET A 1 -67.14 4.85 33.97
CA MET A 1 -66.07 3.83 33.96
C MET A 1 -65.66 3.41 32.55
N ILE A 2 -66.59 3.02 31.68
CA ILE A 2 -66.30 2.54 30.31
C ILE A 2 -65.50 3.54 29.44
N GLN A 3 -65.82 4.84 29.53
CA GLN A 3 -65.16 5.88 28.74
C GLN A 3 -63.67 6.07 29.08
N HIS A 4 -63.27 5.76 30.32
CA HIS A 4 -61.87 5.95 30.75
C HIS A 4 -60.97 4.80 30.27
N THR A 5 -61.53 3.59 30.19
CA THR A 5 -60.84 2.39 29.66
C THR A 5 -60.59 2.52 28.16
N TYR A 6 -61.56 3.04 27.39
CA TYR A 6 -61.37 3.28 25.95
C TYR A 6 -60.26 4.28 25.63
N ARG A 7 -60.11 5.35 26.43
CA ARG A 7 -59.03 6.32 26.25
C ARG A 7 -57.64 5.72 26.52
N LYS A 8 -57.51 4.83 27.51
CA LYS A 8 -56.24 4.14 27.80
C LYS A 8 -55.89 3.12 26.71
N ILE A 9 -56.87 2.36 26.22
CA ILE A 9 -56.66 1.40 25.12
C ILE A 9 -56.30 2.14 23.83
N LEU A 10 -56.99 3.24 23.51
CA LEU A 10 -56.67 4.05 22.32
C LEU A 10 -55.30 4.71 22.43
N ALA A 11 -54.90 5.21 23.61
CA ALA A 11 -53.57 5.75 23.83
C ALA A 11 -52.48 4.68 23.71
N LEU A 12 -52.72 3.46 24.22
CA LEU A 12 -51.80 2.34 24.06
C LEU A 12 -51.70 1.89 22.60
N PHE A 13 -52.83 1.86 21.88
CA PHE A 13 -52.88 1.49 20.46
C PHE A 13 -52.21 2.55 19.57
N LEU A 14 -52.41 3.83 19.88
CA LEU A 14 -51.71 4.93 19.20
C LEU A 14 -50.22 4.95 19.56
N LEU A 15 -49.83 4.62 20.79
CA LEU A 15 -48.42 4.44 21.16
C LEU A 15 -47.80 3.24 20.44
N CYS A 16 -48.52 2.12 20.29
CA CYS A 16 -48.08 0.97 19.51
C CYS A 16 -48.04 1.26 17.99
N LEU A 17 -48.92 2.10 17.47
CA LEU A 17 -48.84 2.59 16.08
C LEU A 17 -47.70 3.59 15.90
N TYR A 18 -47.42 4.45 16.90
CA TYR A 18 -46.31 5.40 16.85
C TYR A 18 -44.95 4.72 17.03
N LEU A 19 -44.89 3.63 17.82
CA LEU A 19 -43.73 2.74 17.93
C LEU A 19 -43.65 1.72 16.78
N GLY A 20 -44.77 1.48 16.08
CA GLY A 20 -44.93 0.51 14.98
C GLY A 20 -44.91 1.14 13.58
N VAL A 21 -44.76 2.46 13.47
CA VAL A 21 -44.05 3.06 12.32
C VAL A 21 -42.60 2.67 12.53
N GLU A 22 -42.30 1.40 12.27
CA GLU A 22 -40.93 0.93 12.10
C GLU A 22 -40.34 1.87 11.07
N ALA A 23 -39.41 2.72 11.52
CA ALA A 23 -38.48 3.34 10.63
C ALA A 23 -37.88 2.16 9.84
N HIS A 24 -38.34 1.96 8.61
CA HIS A 24 -37.58 1.26 7.59
C HIS A 24 -36.36 2.13 7.29
N ALA A 25 -35.51 2.33 8.30
CA ALA A 25 -34.11 2.58 8.10
C ALA A 25 -33.65 1.33 7.37
N GLN A 26 -33.62 1.41 6.03
CA GLN A 26 -32.76 0.54 5.25
C GLN A 26 -31.44 0.57 6.01
N LEU A 27 -31.02 -0.59 6.52
CA LEU A 27 -29.78 -0.70 7.24
C LEU A 27 -28.70 -0.52 6.17
N ASN A 28 -28.42 0.74 5.86
CA ASN A 28 -27.40 1.15 4.91
C ASN A 28 -26.13 0.48 5.41
N ILE A 29 -25.55 -0.39 4.58
CA ILE A 29 -24.24 -0.97 4.86
C ILE A 29 -23.36 0.19 5.29
N PRO A 30 -22.79 0.18 6.52
CA PRO A 30 -22.04 1.31 7.02
C PRO A 30 -20.96 1.65 5.99
N PRO A 31 -20.79 2.93 5.60
CA PRO A 31 -19.78 3.34 4.62
C PRO A 31 -18.38 2.78 4.93
N ASP A 32 -18.09 2.57 6.22
CA ASP A 32 -16.86 1.97 6.72
C ASP A 32 -16.53 0.59 6.14
N TYR A 33 -17.54 -0.25 5.89
CA TYR A 33 -17.34 -1.57 5.29
C TYR A 33 -16.65 -1.44 3.92
N TYR A 34 -17.06 -0.46 3.11
CA TYR A 34 -16.46 -0.21 1.80
C TYR A 34 -15.04 0.36 1.92
N TYR A 35 -14.77 1.20 2.92
CA TYR A 35 -13.43 1.72 3.15
C TYR A 35 -12.45 0.60 3.52
N GLN A 36 -12.88 -0.30 4.40
CA GLN A 36 -12.10 -1.46 4.81
C GLN A 36 -11.78 -2.38 3.64
N GLN A 37 -12.76 -2.65 2.77
CA GLN A 37 -12.51 -3.44 1.55
C GLN A 37 -11.46 -2.80 0.66
N LYS A 38 -11.60 -1.50 0.36
CA LYS A 38 -10.63 -0.74 -0.43
C LYS A 38 -9.24 -0.75 0.21
N TYR A 39 -9.17 -0.68 1.54
CA TYR A 39 -7.91 -0.75 2.30
C TYR A 39 -7.19 -2.04 1.99
N TRP A 40 -7.87 -3.17 2.20
CA TRP A 40 -7.23 -4.46 2.03
C TRP A 40 -6.95 -4.84 0.58
N MET A 41 -7.80 -4.43 -0.37
CA MET A 41 -7.48 -4.54 -1.80
C MET A 41 -6.22 -3.74 -2.15
N THR A 42 -6.04 -2.56 -1.57
CA THR A 42 -4.84 -1.73 -1.74
C THR A 42 -3.64 -2.39 -1.09
N ARG A 43 -3.79 -2.91 0.13
CA ARG A 43 -2.77 -3.66 0.86
C ARG A 43 -2.25 -4.85 0.08
N LYS A 44 -3.15 -5.64 -0.52
CA LYS A 44 -2.80 -6.78 -1.37
C LYS A 44 -2.02 -6.34 -2.61
N ARG A 45 -2.52 -5.33 -3.35
CA ARG A 45 -1.83 -4.82 -4.54
C ARG A 45 -0.45 -4.25 -4.24
N LEU A 46 -0.29 -3.59 -3.10
CA LEU A 46 1.02 -3.13 -2.64
C LEU A 46 2.00 -4.31 -2.60
N LYS A 47 1.63 -5.40 -1.93
CA LYS A 47 2.48 -6.61 -1.77
C LYS A 47 2.69 -7.40 -3.07
N GLU A 48 1.74 -7.34 -4.01
CA GLU A 48 1.86 -8.07 -5.27
C GLU A 48 2.63 -7.30 -6.34
N ASN A 49 2.47 -5.97 -6.38
CA ASN A 49 2.89 -5.17 -7.54
C ASN A 49 3.91 -4.08 -7.18
N PHE A 50 3.97 -3.59 -5.94
CA PHE A 50 4.78 -2.42 -5.59
C PHE A 50 5.88 -2.72 -4.57
N LEU A 51 5.83 -3.86 -3.91
CA LEU A 51 6.67 -4.15 -2.76
C LEU A 51 6.93 -5.64 -2.64
N HIS A 52 8.19 -6.02 -2.46
CA HIS A 52 8.55 -7.36 -1.99
C HIS A 52 8.87 -7.31 -0.50
N VAL A 53 8.34 -8.25 0.28
CA VAL A 53 8.60 -8.38 1.73
C VAL A 53 9.84 -9.24 1.94
N GLY A 54 10.89 -8.65 2.51
CA GLY A 54 12.16 -9.36 2.74
C GLY A 54 13.27 -8.42 3.21
N ASN A 55 14.52 -8.89 3.16
CA ASN A 55 15.68 -8.13 3.64
C ASN A 55 16.78 -7.92 2.58
N GLU A 56 16.56 -8.33 1.34
CA GLU A 56 17.51 -8.14 0.26
C GLU A 56 17.42 -6.70 -0.30
N PRO A 57 18.41 -6.24 -1.09
CA PRO A 57 18.37 -4.92 -1.71
C PRO A 57 17.06 -4.69 -2.49
N GLY A 58 16.48 -3.50 -2.31
CA GLY A 58 15.16 -3.12 -2.82
C GLY A 58 13.96 -3.63 -2.02
N ASP A 59 14.09 -4.71 -1.23
CA ASP A 59 12.99 -5.23 -0.41
C ASP A 59 12.53 -4.15 0.59
N MET A 60 11.24 -4.16 0.92
CA MET A 60 10.57 -3.21 1.81
C MET A 60 10.60 -1.74 1.38
N ILE A 61 11.10 -1.41 0.19
CA ILE A 61 11.03 -0.07 -0.39
C ILE A 61 9.86 -0.04 -1.39
N PRO A 62 8.70 0.54 -1.05
CA PRO A 62 7.59 0.56 -1.99
C PRO A 62 7.93 1.35 -3.25
N ALA A 63 7.59 0.79 -4.41
CA ALA A 63 7.50 1.56 -5.63
C ALA A 63 6.39 2.61 -5.49
N GLY A 64 6.60 3.79 -6.05
CA GLY A 64 5.57 4.84 -6.06
C GLY A 64 4.55 4.63 -7.17
N GLU A 65 4.99 3.98 -8.25
CA GLU A 65 4.21 3.82 -9.47
C GLU A 65 4.48 2.49 -10.13
N TYR A 66 3.44 1.96 -10.77
CA TYR A 66 3.47 0.78 -11.62
C TYR A 66 2.75 1.09 -12.94
N ASN A 67 3.50 1.17 -14.02
CA ASN A 67 2.95 1.40 -15.35
C ASN A 67 2.70 0.06 -16.05
N LYS A 68 1.43 -0.37 -16.08
CA LYS A 68 0.99 -1.59 -16.76
C LYS A 68 0.82 -1.43 -18.27
N TYR A 69 0.61 -0.21 -18.77
CA TYR A 69 0.19 0.05 -20.15
C TYR A 69 1.25 0.74 -21.01
N HIS A 70 2.48 0.83 -20.54
CA HIS A 70 3.55 1.37 -21.35
C HIS A 70 3.72 0.48 -22.59
N PRO A 71 3.75 1.05 -23.80
CA PRO A 71 3.71 0.28 -25.05
C PRO A 71 4.92 -0.65 -25.23
N GLU A 72 6.01 -0.41 -24.51
CA GLU A 72 7.29 -1.09 -24.71
C GLU A 72 7.70 -2.02 -23.56
N ALA A 73 7.32 -1.73 -22.31
CA ALA A 73 7.74 -2.50 -21.12
C ALA A 73 6.95 -2.04 -19.88
N ARG A 74 6.41 -2.97 -19.10
CA ARG A 74 5.79 -2.67 -17.80
C ARG A 74 6.89 -2.27 -16.82
N TYR A 75 6.80 -1.08 -16.23
CA TYR A 75 7.86 -0.60 -15.34
C TYR A 75 7.36 -0.16 -13.98
N LEU A 76 8.25 -0.30 -12.99
CA LEU A 76 8.09 0.23 -11.64
C LEU A 76 8.97 1.43 -11.39
N TYR A 77 8.46 2.40 -10.64
CA TYR A 77 9.20 3.61 -10.30
C TYR A 77 9.50 3.70 -8.79
N HIS A 78 10.78 3.69 -8.42
CA HIS A 78 11.25 3.65 -7.02
C HIS A 78 11.79 4.99 -6.47
N GLY A 79 11.73 6.10 -7.21
CA GLY A 79 12.31 7.37 -6.74
C GLY A 79 11.74 7.89 -5.40
N ASP A 80 12.59 8.46 -4.56
CA ASP A 80 12.28 8.87 -3.18
C ASP A 80 11.83 7.71 -2.26
N GLY A 81 12.55 6.59 -2.32
CA GLY A 81 12.28 5.37 -1.56
C GLY A 81 12.07 5.59 -0.07
N LEU A 82 12.90 6.42 0.59
CA LEU A 82 12.78 6.75 2.01
C LEU A 82 11.44 7.40 2.39
N ILE A 83 10.85 8.25 1.53
CA ILE A 83 9.51 8.81 1.81
C ILE A 83 8.50 7.68 1.90
N LYS A 84 8.49 6.80 0.89
CA LYS A 84 7.53 5.70 0.78
C LYS A 84 7.72 4.68 1.89
N LEU A 85 8.97 4.39 2.25
CA LEU A 85 9.31 3.56 3.41
C LEU A 85 8.72 4.16 4.69
N GLY A 86 8.92 5.46 4.93
CA GLY A 86 8.34 6.16 6.08
C GLY A 86 6.82 6.12 6.15
N TRP A 87 6.14 6.37 5.01
CA TRP A 87 4.69 6.23 4.89
C TRP A 87 4.23 4.80 5.18
N TYR A 88 4.93 3.82 4.63
CA TYR A 88 4.58 2.42 4.82
C TYR A 88 4.78 1.95 6.26
N MET A 89 5.85 2.39 6.92
CA MET A 89 6.05 2.17 8.35
C MET A 89 4.93 2.75 9.20
N ALA A 90 4.40 3.93 8.84
CA ALA A 90 3.23 4.51 9.50
C ALA A 90 1.95 3.68 9.26
N VAL A 91 1.73 3.18 8.03
CA VAL A 91 0.63 2.25 7.71
C VAL A 91 0.73 1.00 8.58
N LEU A 92 1.89 0.34 8.62
CA LEU A 92 2.09 -0.89 9.38
C LEU A 92 1.90 -0.68 10.89
N ALA A 93 2.42 0.41 11.45
CA ALA A 93 2.28 0.71 12.88
C ALA A 93 0.82 0.94 13.28
N THR A 94 0.08 1.69 12.46
CA THR A 94 -1.35 1.97 12.70
C THR A 94 -2.22 0.74 12.43
N GLU A 95 -1.89 -0.09 11.44
CA GLU A 95 -2.52 -1.39 11.18
C GLU A 95 -2.35 -2.33 12.38
N TYR A 96 -1.13 -2.47 12.90
CA TYR A 96 -0.86 -3.27 14.10
C TYR A 96 -1.74 -2.84 15.27
N HIS A 97 -1.80 -1.54 15.54
CA HIS A 97 -2.62 -0.99 16.62
C HIS A 97 -4.10 -1.38 16.47
N LEU A 98 -4.65 -1.25 15.26
CA LEU A 98 -6.03 -1.59 14.95
C LEU A 98 -6.30 -3.11 15.05
N LEU A 99 -5.37 -3.95 14.59
CA LEU A 99 -5.47 -5.41 14.71
C LEU A 99 -5.49 -5.84 16.18
N VAL A 100 -4.58 -5.30 17.01
CA VAL A 100 -4.57 -5.57 18.46
C VAL A 100 -5.87 -5.12 19.11
N ALA A 101 -6.34 -3.91 18.81
CA ALA A 101 -7.60 -3.39 19.35
C ALA A 101 -8.83 -4.24 18.96
N ASN A 102 -8.73 -5.03 17.89
CA ASN A 102 -9.79 -5.91 17.39
C ASN A 102 -9.51 -7.41 17.61
N ASN A 103 -8.53 -7.76 18.45
CA ASN A 103 -8.11 -9.14 18.72
C ASN A 103 -7.84 -9.96 17.44
N GLN A 104 -7.24 -9.33 16.42
CA GLN A 104 -6.88 -9.97 15.15
C GLN A 104 -5.41 -10.44 15.17
N PRO A 105 -5.04 -11.41 14.31
CA PRO A 105 -3.65 -11.82 14.14
C PRO A 105 -2.76 -10.64 13.69
N THR A 106 -1.57 -10.53 14.28
CA THR A 106 -0.61 -9.44 14.00
C THR A 106 0.70 -9.91 13.37
N GLU A 107 0.89 -11.22 13.20
CA GLU A 107 2.20 -11.81 12.86
C GLU A 107 2.75 -11.26 11.53
N GLY A 108 1.94 -11.24 10.48
CA GLY A 108 2.35 -10.70 9.17
C GLY A 108 2.72 -9.21 9.24
N THR A 109 1.95 -8.40 9.99
CA THR A 109 2.28 -6.97 10.17
C THR A 109 3.58 -6.80 10.97
N LEU A 110 3.84 -7.62 11.99
CA LEU A 110 5.09 -7.59 12.76
C LEU A 110 6.30 -7.99 11.93
N GLU A 111 6.15 -9.01 11.07
CA GLU A 111 7.19 -9.41 10.11
C GLU A 111 7.59 -8.25 9.20
N GLU A 112 6.60 -7.55 8.65
CA GLU A 112 6.84 -6.44 7.75
C GLU A 112 7.45 -5.23 8.48
N ILE A 113 7.05 -4.93 9.73
CA ILE A 113 7.70 -3.91 10.55
C ILE A 113 9.17 -4.29 10.82
N TYR A 114 9.42 -5.56 11.13
CA TYR A 114 10.78 -6.05 11.35
C TYR A 114 11.65 -5.80 10.12
N TYR A 115 11.21 -6.19 8.92
CA TYR A 115 11.98 -5.99 7.70
C TYR A 115 12.08 -4.51 7.30
N ALA A 116 11.06 -3.68 7.55
CA ALA A 116 11.13 -2.24 7.31
C ALA A 116 12.22 -1.59 8.18
N LEU A 117 12.32 -1.97 9.46
CA LEU A 117 13.39 -1.49 10.34
C LEU A 117 14.76 -2.00 9.88
N GLN A 118 14.88 -3.27 9.48
CA GLN A 118 16.14 -3.78 8.91
C GLN A 118 16.56 -3.01 7.66
N THR A 119 15.60 -2.61 6.83
CA THR A 119 15.83 -1.82 5.62
C THR A 119 16.41 -0.44 5.95
N VAL A 120 15.97 0.22 7.02
CA VAL A 120 16.59 1.48 7.47
C VAL A 120 18.08 1.29 7.79
N ASP A 121 18.44 0.23 8.51
CA ASP A 121 19.86 -0.05 8.80
C ASP A 121 20.64 -0.48 7.56
N ARG A 122 19.99 -1.16 6.62
CA ARG A 122 20.59 -1.53 5.34
C ARG A 122 20.94 -0.29 4.54
N LEU A 123 20.02 0.67 4.41
CA LEU A 123 20.23 1.93 3.70
C LEU A 123 21.33 2.81 4.33
N ASP A 124 21.47 2.74 5.65
CA ASP A 124 22.58 3.35 6.41
C ASP A 124 23.91 2.65 6.10
N ALA A 125 23.95 1.31 6.22
CA ALA A 125 25.17 0.53 6.04
C ALA A 125 25.73 0.55 4.60
N VAL A 126 24.87 0.70 3.59
CA VAL A 126 25.31 0.76 2.18
C VAL A 126 25.80 2.15 1.74
N SER A 127 25.52 3.20 2.52
CA SER A 127 25.93 4.57 2.17
C SER A 127 27.46 4.68 2.03
N GLY A 128 28.21 4.05 2.95
CA GLY A 128 29.67 3.97 2.90
C GLY A 128 30.20 3.38 1.59
N PRO A 129 29.92 2.11 1.27
CA PRO A 129 30.24 1.51 -0.03
C PRO A 129 29.87 2.36 -1.23
N MET A 130 28.63 2.85 -1.26
CA MET A 130 28.06 3.54 -2.41
C MET A 130 28.81 4.86 -2.69
N PHE A 131 29.27 5.56 -1.66
CA PHE A 131 29.85 6.88 -1.79
C PHE A 131 31.39 6.91 -1.64
N SER A 132 32.01 5.97 -0.91
CA SER A 132 33.45 5.96 -0.64
C SER A 132 34.33 5.56 -1.83
N TRP A 133 33.82 4.80 -2.80
CA TRP A 133 34.55 4.42 -4.02
C TRP A 133 34.93 5.64 -4.89
N TYR A 134 34.25 6.77 -4.69
CA TYR A 134 34.56 8.02 -5.38
C TYR A 134 35.81 8.75 -4.84
N ASN A 135 36.37 8.29 -3.72
CA ASN A 135 37.64 8.80 -3.18
C ASN A 135 38.88 8.12 -3.81
N TYR A 136 38.75 7.32 -4.87
CA TYR A 136 39.90 6.67 -5.52
C TYR A 136 40.92 7.69 -6.07
N PRO A 137 42.24 7.38 -6.05
CA PRO A 137 43.33 8.34 -5.88
C PRO A 137 43.68 9.23 -7.08
N ASN A 138 42.91 9.23 -8.15
CA ASN A 138 43.23 10.08 -9.31
C ASN A 138 42.87 11.55 -9.09
N GLY A 139 42.37 11.96 -7.91
CA GLY A 139 42.37 13.36 -7.48
C GLY A 139 41.52 14.32 -8.31
N TYR A 140 40.83 13.82 -9.33
CA TYR A 140 39.86 14.54 -10.14
C TYR A 140 38.46 14.09 -9.74
N LEU A 141 38.00 14.46 -8.55
CA LEU A 141 36.63 14.97 -8.51
C LEU A 141 36.72 16.28 -9.30
N PRO A 142 36.12 16.40 -10.51
CA PRO A 142 36.19 17.65 -11.23
C PRO A 142 35.51 18.69 -10.33
N LYS A 143 36.30 19.57 -9.72
CA LYS A 143 35.82 20.73 -8.97
C LYS A 143 34.91 21.62 -9.85
N ASP A 144 34.94 21.37 -11.16
CA ASP A 144 34.17 22.00 -12.20
C ASP A 144 33.32 20.98 -13.00
N ILE A 145 32.54 20.10 -12.34
CA ILE A 145 31.30 19.63 -13.00
C ILE A 145 30.37 20.84 -13.06
N LYS A 146 30.67 21.75 -14.00
CA LYS A 146 29.73 22.77 -14.43
C LYS A 146 28.46 22.04 -14.85
N ARG A 147 27.33 22.56 -14.40
CA ARG A 147 25.99 22.21 -14.90
C ARG A 147 26.08 22.04 -16.42
N TRP A 148 25.64 20.89 -16.91
CA TRP A 148 25.82 20.32 -18.27
C TRP A 148 25.41 21.23 -19.47
N GLU A 149 25.11 22.51 -19.26
CA GLU A 149 24.74 23.41 -20.35
C GLU A 149 25.89 23.68 -21.34
N ASP A 150 27.15 23.35 -21.00
CA ASP A 150 28.30 23.59 -21.87
C ASP A 150 29.25 22.38 -21.96
N THR A 151 29.11 21.52 -22.98
CA THR A 151 30.18 20.91 -23.84
C THR A 151 29.83 19.50 -24.37
N GLU A 152 29.45 19.45 -25.66
CA GLU A 152 29.28 18.25 -26.48
C GLU A 152 30.61 17.76 -27.09
N THR A 153 31.57 17.24 -26.32
CA THR A 153 32.73 16.55 -26.95
C THR A 153 32.95 15.14 -26.44
N SER A 154 33.03 14.24 -27.41
CA SER A 154 32.60 12.84 -27.40
C SER A 154 33.72 11.82 -27.17
N ASN A 155 34.47 11.89 -26.07
CA ASN A 155 35.42 10.83 -25.70
C ASN A 155 35.52 10.71 -24.17
N ASP A 156 34.45 10.20 -23.57
CA ASP A 156 34.29 10.21 -22.13
C ASP A 156 34.77 8.89 -21.49
N PRO A 157 35.90 8.86 -20.76
CA PRO A 157 36.49 7.64 -20.18
C PRO A 157 35.67 7.00 -19.04
N TYR A 158 34.43 7.44 -18.81
CA TYR A 158 33.61 7.09 -17.64
C TYR A 158 32.72 5.86 -17.88
N THR A 159 32.47 5.45 -19.12
CA THR A 159 31.69 4.25 -19.45
C THR A 159 32.40 2.94 -19.08
N LEU A 160 33.73 2.92 -19.00
CA LEU A 160 34.52 1.75 -18.59
C LEU A 160 34.61 1.56 -17.06
N GLY A 161 34.40 2.62 -16.28
CA GLY A 161 34.45 2.55 -14.81
C GLY A 161 33.20 1.91 -14.20
N TYR A 162 32.01 2.20 -14.74
CA TYR A 162 30.74 1.81 -14.13
C TYR A 162 30.50 0.30 -14.09
N GLN A 163 30.88 -0.43 -15.15
CA GLN A 163 30.75 -1.90 -15.19
C GLN A 163 31.65 -2.60 -14.15
N GLN A 164 32.83 -2.05 -13.86
CA GLN A 164 33.73 -2.62 -12.85
C GLN A 164 33.28 -2.32 -11.40
N ILE A 165 32.45 -1.29 -11.18
CA ILE A 165 31.93 -0.88 -9.85
C ILE A 165 30.86 -1.85 -9.36
N THR A 166 29.93 -2.22 -10.26
CA THR A 166 28.89 -3.21 -9.96
C THR A 166 29.45 -4.59 -9.66
N GLU A 167 30.66 -4.93 -10.11
CA GLU A 167 31.27 -6.24 -9.80
C GLU A 167 32.06 -6.26 -8.48
N LEU A 168 32.50 -5.10 -7.97
CA LEU A 168 33.32 -5.00 -6.74
C LEU A 168 32.49 -4.73 -5.48
N LEU A 169 31.38 -4.00 -5.61
CA LEU A 169 30.53 -3.62 -4.47
C LEU A 169 29.21 -4.37 -4.43
N TYR A 170 28.78 -4.93 -5.54
CA TYR A 170 27.64 -5.83 -5.60
C TYR A 170 28.17 -7.21 -5.92
N ASP A 171 27.93 -8.14 -5.01
CA ASP A 171 28.24 -9.55 -5.17
C ASP A 171 27.23 -10.11 -6.17
N PRO A 172 27.59 -10.34 -7.44
CA PRO A 172 26.63 -10.73 -8.47
C PRO A 172 26.15 -12.18 -8.27
N VAL A 173 26.92 -12.98 -7.53
CA VAL A 173 26.55 -14.37 -7.19
C VAL A 173 25.44 -14.37 -6.14
N ASN A 174 25.58 -13.51 -5.12
CA ASN A 174 24.62 -13.42 -4.02
C ASN A 174 23.64 -12.24 -4.13
N LYS A 175 23.70 -11.46 -5.22
CA LYS A 175 22.85 -10.30 -5.53
C LYS A 175 22.74 -9.28 -4.39
N LYS A 176 23.87 -8.94 -3.76
CA LYS A 176 23.90 -8.06 -2.58
C LYS A 176 25.01 -7.03 -2.63
N TYR A 177 24.76 -5.83 -2.13
CA TYR A 177 25.84 -4.88 -1.87
C TYR A 177 26.71 -5.37 -0.68
N LEU A 178 28.03 -5.32 -0.80
CA LEU A 178 28.98 -5.68 0.25
C LEU A 178 29.18 -4.47 1.18
N PRO A 179 28.84 -4.56 2.49
CA PRO A 179 29.09 -3.46 3.42
C PRO A 179 30.60 -3.24 3.58
N ALA A 180 31.06 -2.00 3.39
CA ALA A 180 32.46 -1.60 3.49
C ALA A 180 32.85 -1.26 4.93
N SER A 181 31.85 -0.94 5.77
CA SER A 181 31.98 -0.85 7.21
C SER A 181 30.65 -1.20 7.89
N ASN A 182 30.70 -1.85 9.04
CA ASN A 182 29.53 -2.09 9.90
C ASN A 182 29.06 -0.82 10.63
N THR A 183 29.45 0.37 10.17
CA THR A 183 29.17 1.62 10.87
C THR A 183 27.83 2.14 10.39
N LEU A 184 26.82 1.99 11.24
CA LEU A 184 25.57 2.75 11.12
C LEU A 184 25.86 4.14 11.66
N ASP A 185 26.04 5.12 10.77
CA ASP A 185 26.42 6.49 11.13
C ASP A 185 25.23 7.46 11.09
N GLY A 186 24.10 7.03 10.53
CA GLY A 186 22.87 7.81 10.42
C GLY A 186 22.72 8.57 9.11
N PHE A 187 23.65 8.41 8.15
CA PHE A 187 23.52 8.91 6.79
C PHE A 187 23.03 7.80 5.85
N LEU A 188 21.87 8.01 5.22
CA LEU A 188 21.19 7.00 4.41
C LEU A 188 21.37 7.25 2.91
N VAL A 189 21.33 6.16 2.13
CA VAL A 189 20.97 6.25 0.70
C VAL A 189 19.45 6.29 0.55
N ARG A 190 18.94 6.93 -0.51
CA ARG A 190 17.49 7.03 -0.78
C ARG A 190 16.81 5.68 -0.95
N ASP A 191 17.50 4.78 -1.63
CA ASP A 191 17.08 3.43 -1.92
C ASP A 191 18.29 2.60 -2.38
N ASP A 192 18.19 1.29 -2.27
CA ASP A 192 19.18 0.33 -2.72
C ASP A 192 18.59 -0.66 -3.74
N VAL A 193 17.61 -0.22 -4.53
CA VAL A 193 16.84 -1.09 -5.45
C VAL A 193 17.71 -1.48 -6.66
N PRO A 194 18.10 -2.77 -6.81
CA PRO A 194 18.93 -3.18 -7.94
C PRO A 194 18.11 -3.33 -9.23
N CYS A 195 18.79 -3.35 -10.38
CA CYS A 195 18.17 -3.60 -11.68
C CYS A 195 17.33 -4.87 -11.68
N GLU A 196 17.83 -5.96 -11.11
CA GLU A 196 17.19 -7.28 -11.18
C GLU A 196 15.98 -7.42 -10.25
N TYR A 197 15.67 -6.39 -9.45
CA TYR A 197 14.56 -6.42 -8.50
C TYR A 197 13.19 -6.63 -9.19
N PHE A 198 13.07 -6.35 -10.49
CA PHE A 198 11.82 -6.58 -11.25
C PHE A 198 11.44 -8.07 -11.23
N SER A 199 12.41 -8.97 -11.15
CA SER A 199 12.18 -10.42 -11.13
C SER A 199 11.46 -10.92 -9.87
N LYS A 200 11.40 -10.10 -8.81
CA LYS A 200 10.68 -10.40 -7.58
C LYS A 200 9.22 -9.96 -7.60
N LEU A 201 8.84 -9.14 -8.58
CA LEU A 201 7.54 -8.50 -8.63
C LEU A 201 6.74 -9.02 -9.83
N LYS A 202 5.44 -9.15 -9.63
CA LYS A 202 4.56 -9.72 -10.65
C LYS A 202 4.40 -8.72 -11.79
N ASP A 203 4.53 -9.21 -13.01
CA ASP A 203 4.21 -8.43 -14.22
C ASP A 203 5.04 -7.14 -14.38
N VAL A 204 6.33 -7.19 -14.01
CA VAL A 204 7.28 -6.07 -14.14
C VAL A 204 8.42 -6.47 -15.07
N ASP A 205 8.67 -5.66 -16.10
CA ASP A 205 9.70 -5.90 -17.11
C ASP A 205 10.96 -5.03 -16.85
N CYS A 206 10.81 -3.88 -16.19
CA CYS A 206 11.96 -3.07 -15.76
C CYS A 206 11.65 -2.18 -14.53
N ILE A 207 12.72 -1.66 -13.91
CA ILE A 207 12.64 -0.73 -12.78
C ILE A 207 13.32 0.56 -13.15
N ARG A 208 12.72 1.68 -12.75
CA ARG A 208 13.30 3.01 -12.75
C ARG A 208 13.48 3.47 -11.32
N SER A 209 14.72 3.52 -10.84
CA SER A 209 15.04 4.01 -9.50
C SER A 209 15.87 5.30 -9.52
N SER A 210 15.92 6.00 -8.39
CA SER A 210 16.84 7.12 -8.15
C SER A 210 18.30 6.67 -8.12
N SER A 211 18.55 5.42 -7.71
CA SER A 211 19.85 4.73 -7.78
C SER A 211 20.20 4.18 -9.18
N GLY A 212 19.29 4.32 -10.15
CA GLY A 212 19.42 3.86 -11.52
C GLY A 212 18.75 2.51 -11.77
N CYS A 213 18.11 2.36 -12.93
CA CYS A 213 18.25 1.23 -13.86
C CYS A 213 17.42 1.52 -15.13
N TYR A 214 18.06 1.30 -16.28
CA TYR A 214 17.42 1.20 -17.59
C TYR A 214 17.67 -0.24 -18.01
N SER A 215 16.63 -0.94 -18.49
CA SER A 215 16.85 -2.24 -19.10
C SER A 215 17.80 -2.06 -20.29
N THR A 216 18.64 -3.05 -20.53
CA THR A 216 19.55 -3.18 -21.68
C THR A 216 18.86 -3.14 -23.05
N LEU A 217 17.57 -2.80 -23.12
CA LEU A 217 16.75 -2.76 -24.34
C LEU A 217 16.72 -1.38 -25.01
N TYR A 218 17.28 -0.35 -24.38
CA TYR A 218 17.47 0.94 -25.03
C TYR A 218 18.90 1.43 -24.86
N ASP A 219 19.72 1.11 -25.86
CA ASP A 219 20.81 1.98 -26.28
C ASP A 219 20.19 3.34 -26.63
N ASP A 220 20.13 4.25 -25.66
CA ASP A 220 20.15 5.68 -25.96
C ASP A 220 21.63 6.07 -26.08
N PRO A 221 22.18 6.19 -27.30
CA PRO A 221 23.59 6.46 -27.51
C PRO A 221 23.95 7.94 -27.21
N ALA A 222 22.96 8.79 -26.88
CA ALA A 222 23.11 10.24 -26.92
C ALA A 222 23.06 10.96 -25.56
N GLY A 223 23.10 10.26 -24.42
CA GLY A 223 23.65 10.89 -23.20
C GLY A 223 22.81 10.88 -21.92
N TRP A 224 22.43 9.69 -21.43
CA TRP A 224 21.90 9.55 -20.06
C TRP A 224 22.77 8.74 -19.10
N THR A 225 24.04 8.48 -19.43
CA THR A 225 25.00 7.74 -18.60
C THR A 225 25.47 8.45 -17.32
N ARG A 226 24.90 9.61 -16.95
CA ARG A 226 25.37 10.45 -15.83
C ARG A 226 24.31 10.96 -14.85
N ARG A 227 23.01 10.64 -15.02
CA ARG A 227 22.02 10.89 -13.96
C ARG A 227 22.09 9.76 -12.93
N GLU A 228 22.25 9.98 -11.64
CA GLU A 228 22.50 11.18 -10.86
C GLU A 228 23.05 10.64 -9.52
N TYR A 229 24.36 10.64 -9.31
CA TYR A 229 25.01 10.27 -8.03
C TYR A 229 24.39 11.03 -6.84
N TYR A 230 24.13 12.32 -7.07
CA TYR A 230 23.40 13.22 -6.19
C TYR A 230 21.92 12.86 -5.96
N GLY A 231 21.38 12.04 -6.86
CA GLY A 231 20.03 11.52 -6.79
C GLY A 231 19.90 10.37 -5.81
N ALA A 232 20.99 9.78 -5.29
CA ALA A 232 20.95 8.71 -4.30
C ALA A 232 21.18 9.18 -2.85
N GLU A 233 21.61 10.43 -2.65
CA GLU A 233 21.78 11.03 -1.32
C GLU A 233 20.43 11.34 -0.67
N GLU A 234 20.28 11.05 0.62
CA GLU A 234 19.11 11.46 1.37
C GLU A 234 18.90 12.99 1.34
N SER A 235 17.65 13.43 1.46
CA SER A 235 17.29 14.84 1.58
C SER A 235 16.34 15.10 2.76
N GLN A 236 16.24 16.35 3.22
CA GLN A 236 15.45 16.74 4.40
C GLN A 236 14.00 16.19 4.40
N ASP A 237 13.36 16.16 3.24
CA ASP A 237 11.99 15.71 3.04
C ASP A 237 11.83 14.23 3.31
N GLN A 238 12.79 13.45 2.84
CA GLN A 238 12.87 12.02 3.07
C GLN A 238 13.03 11.69 4.55
N LEU A 239 13.87 12.46 5.25
CA LEU A 239 14.05 12.32 6.70
C LEU A 239 12.78 12.65 7.48
N VAL A 240 12.01 13.68 7.08
CA VAL A 240 10.72 14.01 7.73
C VAL A 240 9.77 12.81 7.69
N PHE A 241 9.56 12.21 6.53
CA PHE A 241 8.61 11.09 6.39
C PHE A 241 9.15 9.79 6.96
N LEU A 242 10.46 9.55 6.91
CA LEU A 242 11.07 8.42 7.61
C LEU A 242 10.85 8.53 9.13
N PHE A 243 11.05 9.73 9.69
CA PHE A 243 10.77 10.00 11.10
C PHE A 243 9.30 9.87 11.46
N MET A 244 8.39 10.20 10.55
CA MET A 244 6.96 9.92 10.72
C MET A 244 6.72 8.42 10.92
N GLY A 245 7.28 7.57 10.06
CA GLY A 245 7.19 6.12 10.18
C GLY A 245 7.78 5.59 11.50
N LEU A 246 9.01 6.00 11.82
CA LEU A 246 9.71 5.60 13.06
C LEU A 246 8.96 6.06 14.31
N LYS A 247 8.42 7.28 14.32
CA LYS A 247 7.59 7.81 15.41
C LYS A 247 6.31 6.99 15.59
N CYS A 248 5.64 6.61 14.49
CA CYS A 248 4.45 5.77 14.56
C CYS A 248 4.77 4.40 15.14
N ILE A 249 5.86 3.75 14.72
CA ILE A 249 6.29 2.46 15.30
C ILE A 249 6.57 2.60 16.80
N HIS A 250 7.35 3.61 17.20
CA HIS A 250 7.66 3.86 18.62
C HIS A 250 6.42 4.20 19.46
N HIS A 251 5.36 4.76 18.87
CA HIS A 251 4.14 5.07 19.59
C HIS A 251 3.17 3.87 19.67
N PHE A 252 2.87 3.25 18.52
CA PHE A 252 1.82 2.25 18.41
C PHE A 252 2.25 0.82 18.75
N ILE A 253 3.54 0.50 18.65
CA ILE A 253 4.06 -0.83 19.00
C ILE A 253 4.52 -0.81 20.46
N PRO A 254 3.92 -1.60 21.37
CA PRO A 254 4.36 -1.64 22.76
C PRO A 254 5.82 -2.03 22.92
N ALA A 255 6.53 -1.44 23.88
CA ALA A 255 7.94 -1.76 24.16
C ALA A 255 8.17 -3.22 24.60
N SER A 256 7.13 -3.97 24.94
CA SER A 256 7.20 -5.40 25.24
C SER A 256 7.18 -6.30 24.00
N VAL A 257 6.83 -5.76 22.83
CA VAL A 257 6.70 -6.55 21.61
C VAL A 257 8.06 -6.78 20.97
N THR A 258 8.37 -8.06 20.76
CA THR A 258 9.58 -8.51 20.07
C THR A 258 9.20 -9.41 18.91
N TYR A 259 9.91 -9.30 17.79
CA TYR A 259 9.78 -10.21 16.66
C TYR A 259 11.18 -10.67 16.25
N ASN A 260 11.39 -11.99 16.11
CA ASN A 260 12.71 -12.58 15.86
C ASN A 260 13.81 -12.07 16.81
N GLY A 261 13.47 -11.89 18.10
CA GLY A 261 14.39 -11.40 19.13
C GLY A 261 14.67 -9.89 19.09
N LEU A 262 14.17 -9.16 18.08
CA LEU A 262 14.31 -7.71 17.98
C LEU A 262 13.14 -7.00 18.67
N ASN A 263 13.47 -6.09 19.59
CA ASN A 263 12.48 -5.16 20.13
C ASN A 263 12.21 -4.04 19.11
N LEU A 264 11.05 -4.08 18.47
CA LEU A 264 10.73 -3.21 17.33
C LEU A 264 10.59 -1.74 17.76
N ASN A 265 10.00 -1.49 18.93
CA ASN A 265 9.86 -0.14 19.50
C ASN A 265 11.24 0.49 19.78
N ASN A 266 12.09 -0.22 20.53
CA ASN A 266 13.42 0.26 20.88
C ASN A 266 14.31 0.41 19.64
N ARG A 267 14.13 -0.45 18.62
CA ARG A 267 14.87 -0.32 17.36
C ARG A 267 14.49 0.97 16.62
N ALA A 268 13.19 1.27 16.51
CA ALA A 268 12.72 2.51 15.90
C ALA A 268 13.27 3.74 16.63
N GLN A 269 13.24 3.73 17.97
CA GLN A 269 13.84 4.78 18.81
C GLN A 269 15.34 4.96 18.53
N THR A 270 16.09 3.86 18.46
CA THR A 270 17.54 3.86 18.24
C THR A 270 17.89 4.42 16.85
N GLN A 271 17.17 4.00 15.81
CA GLN A 271 17.37 4.49 14.44
C GLN A 271 17.06 5.98 14.33
N LEU A 272 15.90 6.42 14.86
CA LEU A 272 15.54 7.83 14.87
C LEU A 272 16.60 8.67 15.59
N SER A 273 17.07 8.22 16.76
CA SER A 273 18.12 8.91 17.51
C SER A 273 19.42 9.02 16.73
N ARG A 274 19.81 7.97 16.00
CA ARG A 274 21.06 7.92 15.24
C ARG A 274 21.02 8.87 14.05
N ILE A 275 19.99 8.76 13.21
CA ILE A 275 19.79 9.59 12.02
C ILE A 275 19.63 11.07 12.41
N LEU A 276 18.83 11.36 13.43
CA LEU A 276 18.68 12.73 13.92
C LEU A 276 19.98 13.26 14.54
N GLY A 277 20.73 12.43 15.26
CA GLY A 277 22.02 12.79 15.81
C GLY A 277 23.01 13.20 14.73
N TYR A 278 23.06 12.45 13.63
CA TYR A 278 23.85 12.77 12.45
C TYR A 278 23.49 14.14 11.86
N ALA A 279 22.21 14.36 11.57
CA ALA A 279 21.74 15.63 11.02
C ALA A 279 22.00 16.81 11.98
N ALA A 280 21.78 16.62 13.29
CA ALA A 280 21.93 17.67 14.30
C ALA A 280 23.39 18.05 14.56
N SER A 281 24.35 17.12 14.49
CA SER A 281 25.76 17.42 14.74
C SER A 281 26.42 18.21 13.61
N GLY A 282 25.91 18.07 12.37
CA GLY A 282 26.64 18.47 11.16
C GLY A 282 27.89 17.58 10.96
N SER A 283 28.37 17.45 9.73
CA SER A 283 29.56 16.62 9.49
C SER A 283 30.83 17.35 9.98
N ASN A 284 31.61 16.70 10.87
CA ASN A 284 32.98 17.08 11.24
C ASN A 284 33.18 18.46 11.90
N GLY A 285 32.16 19.04 12.52
CA GLY A 285 32.29 20.29 13.31
C GLY A 285 32.60 21.57 12.51
N THR A 286 32.69 21.48 11.18
CA THR A 286 32.86 22.62 10.26
C THR A 286 31.55 23.09 9.65
N GLN A 287 30.51 22.27 9.73
CA GLN A 287 29.19 22.59 9.19
C GLN A 287 28.24 23.11 10.25
N LEU A 288 27.27 23.91 9.79
CA LEU A 288 26.17 24.34 10.64
C LEU A 288 25.37 23.11 11.07
N PRO A 289 24.98 23.02 12.35
CA PRO A 289 24.02 22.05 12.83
C PRO A 289 22.78 21.99 11.95
N TYR A 290 22.15 20.82 11.84
CA TYR A 290 21.02 20.60 10.93
C TYR A 290 21.39 20.83 9.46
N THR A 291 22.58 20.37 9.08
CA THR A 291 23.00 20.25 7.68
C THR A 291 23.29 18.80 7.39
N ILE A 292 22.59 18.22 6.40
CA ILE A 292 22.91 16.90 5.88
C ILE A 292 24.13 17.02 4.98
N ALA A 293 25.19 16.30 5.35
CA ALA A 293 26.37 16.15 4.54
C ALA A 293 26.64 14.69 4.26
N ASN A 294 27.36 14.43 3.19
CA ASN A 294 27.78 13.08 2.85
C ASN A 294 29.12 12.79 3.54
N PRO A 295 29.16 11.93 4.58
CA PRO A 295 30.37 11.72 5.38
C PRO A 295 31.43 10.91 4.61
N HIS A 296 31.02 10.27 3.52
CA HIS A 296 31.86 9.38 2.71
C HIS A 296 32.60 10.12 1.59
N LEU A 297 32.35 11.41 1.42
CA LEU A 297 33.03 12.27 0.47
C LEU A 297 34.09 13.12 1.15
N SER A 298 35.23 13.33 0.47
CA SER A 298 36.29 14.20 0.97
C SER A 298 35.76 15.61 1.29
N GLY A 299 35.99 16.07 2.53
CA GLY A 299 35.50 17.37 3.02
C GLY A 299 34.03 17.37 3.45
N ALA A 300 33.37 16.21 3.40
CA ALA A 300 31.97 16.00 3.74
C ALA A 300 31.05 17.08 3.15
N PRO A 301 30.99 17.25 1.82
CA PRO A 301 30.12 18.25 1.22
C PRO A 301 28.66 18.05 1.63
N LYS A 302 27.92 19.16 1.66
CA LYS A 302 26.46 19.14 1.79
C LYS A 302 25.87 18.27 0.67
N VAL A 303 24.83 17.50 0.98
CA VAL A 303 24.09 16.77 -0.06
C VAL A 303 23.53 17.74 -1.10
N ALA A 304 23.38 17.29 -2.34
CA ALA A 304 23.03 18.20 -3.42
C ALA A 304 21.61 18.80 -3.33
N ARG A 305 20.69 18.13 -2.63
CA ARG A 305 19.28 18.54 -2.52
C ARG A 305 18.82 18.47 -1.08
N GLY A 306 18.20 19.55 -0.60
CA GLY A 306 17.59 19.57 0.74
C GLY A 306 18.58 19.32 1.88
N ALA A 307 19.83 19.78 1.74
CA ALA A 307 20.84 19.63 2.79
C ALA A 307 20.56 20.49 4.03
N ASP A 308 19.90 21.63 3.86
CA ASP A 308 19.71 22.60 4.94
C ASP A 308 18.41 22.31 5.69
N MET A 309 18.54 21.69 6.86
CA MET A 309 17.44 21.38 7.77
C MET A 309 17.31 22.43 8.90
N SER A 310 18.07 23.52 8.86
CA SER A 310 18.13 24.49 9.96
C SER A 310 16.77 25.10 10.31
N ILE A 311 15.93 25.31 9.30
CA ILE A 311 14.57 25.82 9.49
C ILE A 311 13.68 24.83 10.26
N TYR A 312 13.97 23.53 10.18
CA TYR A 312 13.24 22.45 10.87
C TYR A 312 13.92 22.01 12.17
N ALA A 313 15.00 22.68 12.58
CA ALA A 313 15.80 22.29 13.72
C ALA A 313 14.96 22.12 15.00
N TYR A 314 14.08 23.08 15.27
CA TYR A 314 13.23 23.09 16.46
C TYR A 314 12.30 21.86 16.52
N PRO A 315 11.41 21.62 15.54
CA PRO A 315 10.55 20.44 15.61
C PRO A 315 11.30 19.11 15.56
N PHE A 316 12.43 19.01 14.86
CA PHE A 316 13.27 17.81 14.91
C PHE A 316 13.84 17.56 16.30
N ALA A 317 14.30 18.61 16.99
CA ALA A 317 14.75 18.49 18.36
C ALA A 317 13.63 18.08 19.32
N VAL A 318 12.43 18.66 19.17
CA VAL A 318 11.25 18.27 19.96
C VAL A 318 10.94 16.79 19.75
N LEU A 319 10.93 16.34 18.49
CA LEU A 319 10.72 14.94 18.14
C LEU A 319 11.77 14.03 18.78
N GLY A 320 13.06 14.35 18.61
CA GLY A 320 14.16 13.61 19.19
C GLY A 320 14.07 13.51 20.71
N ASN A 321 13.78 14.61 21.39
CA ASN A 321 13.63 14.60 22.85
C ASN A 321 12.43 13.77 23.31
N THR A 322 11.32 13.83 22.57
CA THR A 322 10.11 13.07 22.90
C THR A 322 10.36 11.57 22.73
N VAL A 323 11.00 11.15 21.64
CA VAL A 323 11.24 9.73 21.33
C VAL A 323 12.40 9.17 22.16
N VAL A 324 13.52 9.88 22.25
CA VAL A 324 14.74 9.38 22.91
C VAL A 324 14.65 9.48 24.42
N HIS A 325 14.12 10.59 24.95
CA HIS A 325 14.15 10.88 26.38
C HIS A 325 12.80 10.73 27.07
N GLY A 326 11.72 10.47 26.31
CA GLY A 326 10.35 10.47 26.85
C GLY A 326 9.95 11.84 27.41
N LYS A 327 10.63 12.91 27.00
CA LYS A 327 10.43 14.26 27.53
C LYS A 327 9.64 15.10 26.53
N ASN A 328 8.46 15.51 26.95
CA ASN A 328 7.69 16.54 26.27
C ASN A 328 8.38 17.89 26.49
N PHE A 329 9.09 18.40 25.47
CA PHE A 329 9.66 19.74 25.49
C PHE A 329 8.56 20.75 25.20
N HIS A 330 7.93 21.24 26.27
CA HIS A 330 6.95 22.30 26.25
C HIS A 330 7.42 23.42 27.19
N GLY A 331 8.63 23.92 26.96
CA GLY A 331 9.13 25.13 27.61
C GLY A 331 8.64 26.35 26.84
N ASP A 332 8.28 27.41 27.55
CA ASP A 332 8.04 28.72 26.96
C ASP A 332 9.35 29.20 26.30
N PRO A 333 9.45 29.27 24.96
CA PRO A 333 10.71 29.58 24.28
C PRO A 333 11.20 31.00 24.55
N ILE A 334 10.40 31.84 25.22
CA ILE A 334 10.67 33.27 25.43
C ILE A 334 10.94 33.62 26.90
N VAL A 335 10.50 32.84 27.90
CA VAL A 335 10.43 33.36 29.29
C VAL A 335 11.16 32.55 30.37
N GLN A 336 11.71 31.36 30.09
CA GLN A 336 12.48 30.65 31.11
C GLN A 336 13.78 30.08 30.55
N PRO A 337 14.96 30.49 31.06
CA PRO A 337 16.14 29.64 30.93
C PRO A 337 15.78 28.34 31.65
N ILE A 338 15.69 27.24 30.91
CA ILE A 338 15.36 25.93 31.46
C ILE A 338 16.47 25.58 32.47
N HIS A 339 16.23 25.88 33.75
CA HIS A 339 17.10 25.51 34.87
C HIS A 339 16.97 24.02 35.23
N ASN A 340 16.80 23.16 34.23
CA ASN A 340 17.06 21.73 34.36
C ASN A 340 18.38 21.44 33.67
N THR A 341 19.34 20.95 34.43
CA THR A 341 20.78 20.80 34.13
C THR A 341 21.15 19.83 32.99
N ALA A 342 20.20 19.49 32.12
CA ALA A 342 20.49 18.80 30.87
C ALA A 342 19.82 19.60 29.76
N ALA A 343 20.58 20.52 29.15
CA ALA A 343 20.20 21.11 27.87
C ALA A 343 19.82 19.97 26.91
N PRO A 344 18.78 20.14 26.09
CA PRO A 344 18.42 19.11 25.13
C PRO A 344 19.63 18.79 24.25
N THR A 345 20.00 17.51 24.18
CA THR A 345 21.24 17.05 23.53
C THR A 345 21.30 17.35 22.03
N PHE A 346 20.17 17.70 21.43
CA PHE A 346 20.03 17.99 20.01
C PHE A 346 20.03 19.49 19.67
N PHE A 347 19.96 20.41 20.64
CA PHE A 347 20.02 21.84 20.33
C PHE A 347 21.44 22.39 20.36
N THR A 348 21.79 23.06 19.29
CA THR A 348 23.02 23.86 19.13
C THR A 348 22.71 25.33 18.79
N LEU A 349 21.46 25.64 18.45
CA LEU A 349 20.94 27.00 18.25
C LEU A 349 20.15 27.46 19.50
N PRO A 350 20.08 28.77 19.79
CA PRO A 350 19.16 29.29 20.81
C PRO A 350 17.72 28.88 20.48
N GLU A 351 17.04 28.16 21.39
CA GLU A 351 15.70 27.59 21.17
C GLU A 351 14.70 28.62 20.62
N GLY A 352 14.73 29.84 21.16
CA GLY A 352 13.87 30.94 20.71
C GLY A 352 14.12 31.38 19.26
N GLY A 353 15.35 31.30 18.76
CA GLY A 353 15.69 31.65 17.38
C GLY A 353 15.22 30.60 16.37
N ALA A 354 15.41 29.31 16.69
CA ALA A 354 14.95 28.21 15.83
C ALA A 354 13.42 28.12 15.80
N TYR A 355 12.74 28.34 16.92
CA TYR A 355 11.28 28.42 16.99
C TYR A 355 10.74 29.60 16.18
N GLN A 356 11.32 30.80 16.32
CA GLN A 356 10.90 31.96 15.55
C GLN A 356 11.14 31.78 14.05
N ALA A 357 12.25 31.15 13.65
CA ALA A 357 12.54 30.85 12.25
C ALA A 357 11.53 29.86 11.65
N PHE A 358 11.22 28.78 12.37
CA PHE A 358 10.21 27.81 11.94
C PHE A 358 8.81 28.44 11.91
N ASN A 359 8.42 29.20 12.94
CA ASN A 359 7.14 29.90 12.92
C ASN A 359 7.06 30.90 11.76
N ALA A 360 8.12 31.68 11.55
CA ALA A 360 8.16 32.63 10.45
C ALA A 360 8.03 31.91 9.10
N SER A 361 8.71 30.77 8.90
CA SER A 361 8.55 29.99 7.68
C SER A 361 7.15 29.43 7.54
N PHE A 362 6.64 28.77 8.58
CA PHE A 362 5.31 28.18 8.64
C PHE A 362 4.20 29.20 8.32
N PHE A 363 4.27 30.40 8.93
CA PHE A 363 3.30 31.47 8.69
C PHE A 363 3.52 32.22 7.37
N LEU A 364 4.76 32.37 6.91
CA LEU A 364 5.03 32.97 5.60
C LEU A 364 4.47 32.08 4.49
N VAL A 365 4.64 30.75 4.58
CA VAL A 365 4.13 29.83 3.55
C VAL A 365 2.59 29.85 3.53
N SER A 366 1.93 29.95 4.70
CA SER A 366 0.46 30.04 4.75
C SER A 366 -0.15 31.31 4.11
N ASN A 367 0.63 32.39 3.92
CA ASN A 367 0.16 33.66 3.37
C ASN A 367 0.46 33.85 1.87
N PHE A 368 1.23 32.97 1.22
CA PHE A 368 1.49 33.08 -0.21
C PHE A 368 0.44 32.30 -1.01
N THR A 369 -0.60 33.00 -1.48
CA THR A 369 -1.58 32.48 -2.45
C THR A 369 -1.00 32.31 -3.87
N ALA A 370 0.33 32.27 -4.03
CA ALA A 370 0.96 32.13 -5.33
C ALA A 370 0.97 30.64 -5.75
N PRO A 371 0.42 30.28 -6.92
CA PRO A 371 0.29 28.89 -7.39
C PRO A 371 1.64 28.25 -7.83
N ASN A 372 2.75 28.59 -7.16
CA ASN A 372 4.07 28.07 -7.53
C ASN A 372 4.29 26.67 -6.95
N LYS A 373 4.72 25.75 -7.83
CA LYS A 373 5.00 24.32 -7.60
C LYS A 373 5.80 23.99 -6.33
N ASN A 374 6.71 24.89 -5.91
CA ASN A 374 7.65 24.64 -4.81
C ASN A 374 7.05 24.78 -3.40
N TYR A 375 5.84 25.34 -3.26
CA TYR A 375 5.28 25.64 -1.93
C TYR A 375 4.63 24.42 -1.26
N GLN A 376 3.87 23.61 -2.01
CA GLN A 376 3.12 22.48 -1.44
C GLN A 376 4.02 21.35 -0.90
N ASP A 377 5.20 21.15 -1.48
CA ASP A 377 6.18 20.21 -0.92
C ASP A 377 6.57 20.63 0.49
N ASN A 378 6.93 21.90 0.67
CA ASN A 378 7.36 22.43 1.97
C ASN A 378 6.22 22.37 2.99
N ASP A 379 5.00 22.71 2.59
CA ASP A 379 3.83 22.66 3.46
C ASP A 379 3.55 21.25 4.00
N THR A 380 3.59 20.22 3.14
CA THR A 380 3.28 18.84 3.56
C THR A 380 4.34 18.28 4.51
N LYS A 381 5.61 18.62 4.28
CA LYS A 381 6.73 18.29 5.18
C LYS A 381 6.58 18.99 6.52
N GLU A 382 6.27 20.27 6.50
CA GLU A 382 6.04 21.06 7.72
C GLU A 382 4.84 20.52 8.50
N ALA A 383 3.72 20.23 7.83
CA ALA A 383 2.54 19.65 8.45
C ALA A 383 2.82 18.27 9.04
N ALA A 384 3.51 17.39 8.32
CA ALA A 384 3.93 16.08 8.84
C ALA A 384 4.80 16.24 10.08
N LEU A 385 5.77 17.16 10.03
CA LEU A 385 6.70 17.39 11.11
C LEU A 385 6.03 18.00 12.36
N VAL A 386 5.08 18.94 12.18
CA VAL A 386 4.23 19.45 13.27
C VAL A 386 3.40 18.32 13.86
N ALA A 387 2.82 17.46 13.02
CA ALA A 387 1.96 16.37 13.44
C ALA A 387 2.68 15.38 14.35
N ILE A 388 3.93 15.02 14.02
CA ILE A 388 4.71 14.01 14.75
C ILE A 388 5.49 14.56 15.95
N SER A 389 5.80 15.86 15.96
CA SER A 389 6.55 16.52 17.05
C SER A 389 5.66 17.08 18.16
N ASN A 390 4.40 17.42 17.84
CA ASN A 390 3.51 18.13 18.77
C ASN A 390 4.11 19.43 19.34
N MET A 391 4.90 20.14 18.52
CA MET A 391 5.74 21.24 19.00
C MET A 391 4.97 22.43 19.61
N TYR A 392 3.67 22.56 19.35
CA TYR A 392 2.82 23.65 19.84
C TYR A 392 1.92 23.23 21.01
N ALA A 393 2.09 22.05 21.63
CA ALA A 393 1.10 21.51 22.58
C ALA A 393 0.84 22.37 23.84
N ARG A 394 1.66 23.39 24.16
CA ARG A 394 1.46 24.27 25.33
C ARG A 394 2.08 25.66 25.17
N THR A 395 1.50 26.50 24.32
CA THR A 395 1.72 27.95 24.52
C THR A 395 0.86 28.42 25.70
N LEU A 396 1.48 29.08 26.70
CA LEU A 396 0.87 29.50 27.98
C LEU A 396 -0.38 30.40 27.86
N THR A 397 -0.70 30.87 26.66
CA THR A 397 -1.86 31.72 26.39
C THR A 397 -3.14 30.94 26.06
N GLY A 398 -3.10 29.61 26.03
CA GLY A 398 -4.28 28.77 25.77
C GLY A 398 -4.84 28.89 24.36
N LYS A 399 -4.04 29.38 23.40
CA LYS A 399 -4.52 29.71 22.04
C LYS A 399 -3.85 28.93 20.90
N ASN A 400 -2.62 28.43 21.04
CA ASN A 400 -1.98 27.70 19.96
C ASN A 400 -1.67 26.26 20.41
N ASN A 401 -2.38 25.31 19.81
CA ASN A 401 -2.19 23.85 19.91
C ASN A 401 -1.74 23.37 18.53
N SER A 402 -0.84 22.38 18.45
CA SER A 402 -0.35 21.83 17.17
C SER A 402 -1.50 21.40 16.28
N LEU A 403 -2.55 20.83 16.86
CA LEU A 403 -3.74 20.43 16.13
C LEU A 403 -4.52 21.62 15.56
N LEU A 404 -4.60 22.76 16.27
CA LEU A 404 -5.28 23.97 15.78
C LEU A 404 -4.49 24.66 14.67
N GLU A 405 -3.16 24.73 14.81
CA GLU A 405 -2.28 25.27 13.77
C GLU A 405 -2.32 24.37 12.53
N LEU A 406 -2.23 23.05 12.73
CA LEU A 406 -2.41 22.07 11.65
C LEU A 406 -3.78 22.19 11.01
N SER A 407 -4.85 22.31 11.80
CA SER A 407 -6.19 22.57 11.30
C SER A 407 -6.22 23.79 10.39
N THR A 408 -5.72 24.90 10.89
CA THR A 408 -5.68 26.18 10.16
C THR A 408 -4.92 26.03 8.86
N LEU A 409 -3.73 25.43 8.89
CA LEU A 409 -2.93 25.16 7.68
C LEU A 409 -3.63 24.21 6.70
N CYS A 410 -4.19 23.13 7.21
CA CYS A 410 -4.77 22.04 6.42
C CYS A 410 -6.20 22.32 5.94
N HIS A 411 -6.89 23.35 6.47
CA HIS A 411 -8.26 23.72 6.08
C HIS A 411 -8.35 25.07 5.35
N ASN A 412 -7.44 26.02 5.60
CA ASN A 412 -7.50 27.33 4.94
C ASN A 412 -6.94 27.32 3.51
N SER A 413 -6.23 26.28 3.11
CA SER A 413 -5.77 26.12 1.74
C SER A 413 -6.85 25.42 0.89
N ASN A 414 -6.85 25.66 -0.42
CA ASN A 414 -7.66 24.89 -1.38
C ASN A 414 -7.32 23.39 -1.40
N VAL A 415 -6.41 22.93 -0.54
CA VAL A 415 -5.90 21.56 -0.45
C VAL A 415 -6.10 21.05 0.97
N ARG A 416 -7.09 20.17 1.16
CA ARG A 416 -7.38 19.60 2.47
C ARG A 416 -6.41 18.47 2.81
N TRP A 417 -5.63 18.61 3.90
CA TRP A 417 -4.76 17.55 4.43
C TRP A 417 -5.19 17.06 5.82
N PRO A 418 -6.42 16.52 5.99
CA PRO A 418 -6.90 16.04 7.28
C PRO A 418 -5.96 14.99 7.89
N ILE A 419 -5.22 14.24 7.08
CA ILE A 419 -4.32 13.19 7.52
C ILE A 419 -3.32 13.65 8.60
N TYR A 420 -2.76 14.85 8.49
CA TYR A 420 -1.79 15.35 9.48
C TYR A 420 -2.47 15.75 10.79
N THR A 421 -3.70 16.26 10.74
CA THR A 421 -4.50 16.52 11.96
C THR A 421 -4.91 15.21 12.65
N LEU A 422 -5.34 14.20 11.88
CA LEU A 422 -5.69 12.88 12.39
C LEU A 422 -4.46 12.15 12.96
N LEU A 423 -3.31 12.27 12.30
CA LEU A 423 -2.04 11.71 12.77
C LEU A 423 -1.62 12.34 14.09
N ASN A 424 -1.68 13.68 14.20
CA ASN A 424 -1.36 14.36 15.45
C ASN A 424 -2.27 13.90 16.59
N ASN A 425 -3.59 13.85 16.37
CA ASN A 425 -4.50 13.41 17.42
C ASN A 425 -4.30 11.93 17.79
N ALA A 426 -4.02 11.07 16.82
CA ALA A 426 -3.71 9.66 17.06
C ALA A 426 -2.43 9.47 17.89
N LEU A 427 -1.41 10.31 17.71
CA LEU A 427 -0.16 10.28 18.49
C LEU A 427 -0.26 11.01 19.84
N PHE A 428 -1.22 11.94 19.99
CA PHE A 428 -1.34 12.85 21.13
C PHE A 428 -2.82 13.08 21.55
N PRO A 429 -3.53 12.06 22.08
CA PRO A 429 -4.99 12.07 22.25
C PRO A 429 -5.54 12.92 23.41
N ASP A 430 -4.71 13.49 24.28
CA ASP A 430 -5.13 14.18 25.53
C ASP A 430 -5.85 15.54 25.34
N ASN A 431 -6.39 15.83 24.15
CA ASN A 431 -6.94 17.14 23.78
C ASN A 431 -8.48 17.17 23.77
N SER A 432 -9.09 17.03 24.95
CA SER A 432 -10.56 16.97 25.14
C SER A 432 -11.36 18.13 24.50
N ALA A 433 -10.79 19.34 24.42
CA ALA A 433 -11.42 20.49 23.76
C ALA A 433 -11.53 20.36 22.22
N PHE A 434 -10.92 19.34 21.62
CA PHE A 434 -10.72 19.23 20.17
C PHE A 434 -11.48 18.08 19.52
N ASN A 435 -12.12 17.21 20.30
CA ASN A 435 -13.03 16.19 19.77
C ASN A 435 -14.14 16.85 18.91
N THR A 436 -14.62 18.05 19.27
CA THR A 436 -15.60 18.79 18.47
C THR A 436 -15.07 19.18 17.09
N PHE A 437 -13.80 19.56 16.99
CA PHE A 437 -13.20 19.94 15.72
C PHE A 437 -12.99 18.73 14.81
N LEU A 438 -12.47 17.63 15.36
CA LEU A 438 -12.32 16.38 14.63
C LEU A 438 -13.67 15.86 14.13
N VAL A 439 -14.72 15.94 14.96
CA VAL A 439 -16.09 15.59 14.55
C VAL A 439 -16.52 16.40 13.32
N GLY A 440 -16.14 17.68 13.23
CA GLY A 440 -16.40 18.52 12.05
C GLY A 440 -15.65 18.11 10.78
N GLN A 441 -14.56 17.33 10.91
CA GLN A 441 -13.81 16.80 9.75
C GLN A 441 -14.30 15.43 9.29
N LYS A 442 -15.13 14.74 10.07
CA LYS A 442 -15.49 13.35 9.81
C LYS A 442 -16.09 13.17 8.41
N ASP A 443 -17.08 14.00 8.06
CA ASP A 443 -17.75 13.94 6.75
C ASP A 443 -16.79 14.19 5.59
N ASP A 444 -15.83 15.10 5.77
CA ASP A 444 -14.80 15.39 4.77
C ASP A 444 -13.86 14.19 4.57
N VAL A 445 -13.42 13.57 5.67
CA VAL A 445 -12.57 12.37 5.64
C VAL A 445 -13.31 11.19 5.00
N GLU A 446 -14.57 10.96 5.38
CA GLU A 446 -15.43 9.95 4.77
C GLU A 446 -15.63 10.20 3.27
N SER A 447 -15.81 11.46 2.86
CA SER A 447 -15.88 11.87 1.46
C SER A 447 -14.57 11.56 0.71
N MET A 448 -13.40 11.82 1.32
CA MET A 448 -12.10 11.46 0.73
C MET A 448 -11.89 9.95 0.62
N LEU A 449 -12.27 9.18 1.64
CA LEU A 449 -12.20 7.71 1.62
C LEU A 449 -13.15 7.12 0.58
N ASN A 450 -14.35 7.69 0.44
CA ASN A 450 -15.32 7.35 -0.61
C ASN A 450 -14.73 7.61 -2.00
N SER A 451 -13.98 8.70 -2.17
CA SER A 451 -13.45 9.09 -3.47
C SER A 451 -12.29 8.22 -3.96
N TYR A 452 -11.75 7.31 -3.13
CA TYR A 452 -10.68 6.40 -3.55
C TYR A 452 -11.22 5.34 -4.52
N PRO A 453 -10.65 5.21 -5.74
CA PRO A 453 -11.05 4.19 -6.70
C PRO A 453 -10.71 2.79 -6.16
N CYS A 454 -11.55 1.80 -6.41
CA CYS A 454 -11.26 0.48 -5.85
C CYS A 454 -10.18 -0.27 -6.60
N GLU A 455 -10.05 -0.04 -7.90
CA GLU A 455 -8.93 -0.44 -8.75
C GLU A 455 -7.61 0.26 -8.36
N GLY A 456 -7.66 1.07 -7.30
CA GLY A 456 -6.52 1.72 -6.66
C GLY A 456 -6.23 3.02 -7.37
N SER A 457 -5.49 3.91 -6.73
CA SER A 457 -5.06 5.16 -7.38
C SER A 457 -4.35 4.87 -8.71
N TYR A 458 -4.73 5.59 -9.77
CA TYR A 458 -4.11 5.49 -11.09
C TYR A 458 -4.19 6.83 -11.85
N ASN A 459 -3.28 6.99 -12.81
CA ASN A 459 -3.28 8.07 -13.77
C ASN A 459 -2.88 7.50 -15.13
N TYR A 460 -3.74 7.53 -16.15
CA TYR A 460 -3.43 7.11 -17.53
C TYR A 460 -3.68 8.26 -18.53
N GLY A 461 -3.41 9.50 -18.10
CA GLY A 461 -3.61 10.70 -18.90
C GLY A 461 -4.99 11.34 -18.75
N VAL A 462 -5.20 12.46 -19.46
CA VAL A 462 -6.27 13.47 -19.28
C VAL A 462 -7.70 12.92 -19.32
N SER A 463 -7.94 11.79 -19.98
CA SER A 463 -9.27 11.18 -20.10
C SER A 463 -9.46 9.93 -19.24
N ASN A 464 -8.40 9.46 -18.55
CA ASN A 464 -8.40 8.19 -17.83
C ASN A 464 -7.56 8.25 -16.55
N TYR A 465 -7.98 9.06 -15.58
CA TYR A 465 -7.34 9.15 -14.26
C TYR A 465 -8.36 9.17 -13.13
N ALA A 466 -7.93 8.74 -11.94
CA ALA A 466 -8.74 8.87 -10.73
C ALA A 466 -8.74 10.34 -10.28
N VAL A 467 -9.82 11.08 -10.56
CA VAL A 467 -9.91 12.55 -10.39
C VAL A 467 -9.39 13.06 -9.03
N ASN A 468 -9.56 12.26 -7.97
CA ASN A 468 -9.20 12.64 -6.61
C ASN A 468 -7.95 11.93 -6.05
N TRP A 469 -7.35 10.99 -6.78
CA TRP A 469 -6.23 10.15 -6.34
C TRP A 469 -5.29 9.82 -7.52
N ASN A 470 -4.95 10.82 -8.32
CA ASN A 470 -4.12 10.71 -9.53
C ASN A 470 -2.62 10.97 -9.31
N GLY A 471 -2.23 11.38 -8.10
CA GLY A 471 -0.83 11.65 -7.72
C GLY A 471 -0.15 10.46 -7.05
N TRP A 472 1.12 10.63 -6.68
CA TRP A 472 1.91 9.64 -5.92
C TRP A 472 1.34 9.41 -4.54
N ASN A 473 0.86 10.50 -3.95
CA ASN A 473 0.20 10.57 -2.67
C ASN A 473 -0.63 11.86 -2.67
N ARG A 474 -1.92 11.77 -2.37
CA ARG A 474 -2.87 12.90 -2.35
C ARG A 474 -2.47 14.01 -1.36
N PHE A 475 -1.70 13.66 -0.34
CA PHE A 475 -1.16 14.54 0.70
C PHE A 475 0.32 14.90 0.46
N PHE A 476 0.84 14.59 -0.73
CA PHE A 476 2.17 14.90 -1.25
C PHE A 476 2.06 15.37 -2.71
N VAL A 477 0.99 16.11 -3.04
CA VAL A 477 0.74 16.58 -4.40
C VAL A 477 1.39 17.93 -4.61
N TYR A 478 2.12 18.08 -5.72
CA TYR A 478 2.51 19.38 -6.25
C TYR A 478 1.29 20.08 -6.87
N ALA A 479 1.07 21.35 -6.53
CA ALA A 479 -0.11 22.16 -6.87
C ALA A 479 -0.55 22.08 -8.34
N ASN A 480 0.42 21.88 -9.23
CA ASN A 480 0.22 21.95 -10.67
C ASN A 480 -0.38 20.68 -11.27
N HIS A 481 -0.44 19.56 -10.53
CA HIS A 481 -0.94 18.29 -11.03
C HIS A 481 -2.47 18.19 -11.09
N VAL A 482 -3.18 19.11 -10.44
CA VAL A 482 -4.64 18.99 -10.32
C VAL A 482 -5.35 19.63 -11.52
N ASN A 483 -4.77 20.63 -12.21
CA ASN A 483 -5.45 21.37 -13.28
C ASN A 483 -4.55 22.17 -14.25
N SER A 484 -3.23 21.95 -14.32
CA SER A 484 -2.40 22.73 -15.27
C SER A 484 -2.51 22.16 -16.69
N PRO A 485 -3.03 22.91 -17.68
CA PRO A 485 -2.94 22.53 -19.09
C PRO A 485 -1.51 22.59 -19.65
N ASP A 486 -0.55 23.16 -18.90
CA ASP A 486 0.89 23.09 -19.21
C ASP A 486 1.45 21.71 -18.84
N MET A 487 1.08 20.76 -19.69
CA MET A 487 1.36 19.32 -19.72
C MET A 487 2.81 18.93 -20.06
N ASN A 488 3.78 19.83 -19.88
CA ASN A 488 5.18 19.59 -20.25
C ASN A 488 6.06 19.08 -19.10
N ASP A 489 5.49 18.85 -17.93
CA ASP A 489 6.23 18.34 -16.78
C ASP A 489 6.45 16.83 -16.90
N ALA A 490 7.56 16.31 -16.35
CA ALA A 490 7.91 14.88 -16.41
C ALA A 490 6.82 13.96 -15.79
N PHE A 491 5.88 14.55 -15.05
CA PHE A 491 4.76 13.92 -14.38
C PHE A 491 3.52 13.72 -15.26
N ASP A 492 3.44 14.40 -16.42
CA ASP A 492 2.40 14.16 -17.43
C ASP A 492 2.66 12.85 -18.22
N LYS A 493 3.87 12.32 -18.09
CA LYS A 493 4.31 11.09 -18.76
C LYS A 493 4.08 9.82 -17.94
N PHE A 494 3.76 9.94 -16.65
CA PHE A 494 3.70 8.78 -15.77
C PHE A 494 2.30 8.20 -15.69
N HIS A 495 2.05 7.29 -16.63
CA HIS A 495 0.78 6.63 -16.83
C HIS A 495 0.76 5.31 -16.04
N GLY A 496 0.28 5.27 -14.79
CA GLY A 496 0.36 4.06 -13.98
C GLY A 496 -0.57 4.01 -12.77
N HIS A 497 -0.68 2.81 -12.21
CA HIS A 497 -1.22 2.56 -10.87
C HIS A 497 -0.23 3.08 -9.81
N ARG A 498 -0.74 3.38 -8.61
CA ARG A 498 0.03 3.88 -7.47
C ARG A 498 -0.17 2.98 -6.24
N ALA A 499 0.78 3.05 -5.31
CA ALA A 499 0.86 2.18 -4.14
C ALA A 499 -0.29 2.35 -3.12
N GLY A 500 -0.96 3.52 -3.11
CA GLY A 500 -2.10 3.78 -2.20
C GLY A 500 -1.74 3.84 -0.71
N LEU A 501 -0.48 4.12 -0.37
CA LEU A 501 -0.01 4.24 1.03
C LEU A 501 -0.76 5.33 1.80
N ASP A 502 -1.11 6.41 1.09
CA ASP A 502 -1.86 7.55 1.59
C ASP A 502 -3.30 7.20 1.95
N TYR A 503 -3.98 6.44 1.09
CA TYR A 503 -5.30 5.89 1.39
C TYR A 503 -5.25 4.97 2.61
N MET A 504 -4.28 4.06 2.64
CA MET A 504 -4.13 3.12 3.75
C MET A 504 -3.91 3.83 5.08
N LEU A 505 -3.01 4.82 5.12
CA LEU A 505 -2.75 5.58 6.34
C LEU A 505 -3.98 6.44 6.73
N LEU A 506 -4.64 7.08 5.77
CA LEU A 506 -5.86 7.86 6.03
C LEU A 506 -6.96 7.00 6.64
N TYR A 507 -7.18 5.79 6.11
CA TYR A 507 -8.17 4.86 6.64
C TYR A 507 -7.83 4.43 8.07
N ASN A 508 -6.59 4.05 8.33
CA ASN A 508 -6.18 3.64 9.68
C ASN A 508 -6.35 4.78 10.69
N LEU A 509 -5.95 6.00 10.31
CA LEU A 509 -6.13 7.17 11.16
C LEU A 509 -7.61 7.52 11.35
N TYR A 510 -8.45 7.39 10.32
CA TYR A 510 -9.90 7.53 10.45
C TYR A 510 -10.47 6.54 11.48
N LYS A 511 -10.05 5.27 11.45
CA LYS A 511 -10.45 4.25 12.42
C LYS A 511 -10.02 4.60 13.85
N ILE A 512 -8.77 5.03 14.03
CA ILE A 512 -8.23 5.40 15.34
C ILE A 512 -9.00 6.58 15.94
N ASN A 513 -9.32 7.59 15.12
CA ASN A 513 -9.88 8.86 15.60
C ASN A 513 -11.41 8.87 15.74
N PHE A 514 -12.15 8.13 14.91
CA PHE A 514 -13.61 8.29 14.81
C PHE A 514 -14.44 7.07 15.21
N MET A 515 -13.81 5.93 15.54
CA MET A 515 -14.54 4.68 15.76
C MET A 515 -14.54 4.18 17.20
N GLN A 516 -14.23 5.02 18.18
CA GLN A 516 -14.26 4.62 19.59
C GLN A 516 -15.69 4.53 20.18
N ASP A 517 -16.73 4.97 19.46
CA ASP A 517 -18.09 5.16 19.99
C ASP A 517 -19.03 3.93 19.91
N GLY A 518 -18.50 2.70 19.83
CA GLY A 518 -19.28 1.47 20.01
C GLY A 518 -20.18 1.01 18.84
N ASN A 519 -20.35 1.80 17.78
CA ASN A 519 -21.03 1.39 16.52
C ASN A 519 -20.04 0.81 15.49
N GLN A 520 -19.16 -0.08 15.94
CA GLN A 520 -17.96 -0.51 15.20
C GLN A 520 -18.26 -1.60 14.16
N VAL A 521 -17.92 -1.36 12.89
CA VAL A 521 -17.45 -2.46 12.03
C VAL A 521 -16.05 -2.80 12.52
N SER A 522 -15.85 -4.04 12.95
CA SER A 522 -14.56 -4.50 13.44
C SER A 522 -13.52 -4.37 12.33
N TYR A 523 -12.34 -3.83 12.66
CA TYR A 523 -11.19 -3.87 11.77
C TYR A 523 -10.75 -5.33 11.66
N GLN A 524 -11.19 -5.98 10.58
CA GLN A 524 -10.99 -7.40 10.29
C GLN A 524 -10.08 -7.52 9.09
N SER A 525 -9.04 -8.34 9.22
CA SER A 525 -8.26 -8.79 8.08
C SER A 525 -9.18 -9.53 7.11
N ILE A 526 -9.00 -9.27 5.81
CA ILE A 526 -9.75 -10.00 4.78
C ILE A 526 -9.04 -11.29 4.39
N GLU A 527 -7.83 -11.59 4.86
CA GLU A 527 -7.05 -12.74 4.35
C GLU A 527 -7.85 -14.04 4.38
N ASN A 528 -8.48 -14.33 5.52
CA ASN A 528 -9.32 -15.50 5.70
C ASN A 528 -10.56 -15.13 6.53
N LEU A 529 -11.72 -15.16 5.90
CA LEU A 529 -12.99 -15.06 6.58
C LEU A 529 -13.55 -16.45 6.85
N ASN A 530 -13.48 -16.87 8.11
CA ASN A 530 -14.06 -18.12 8.57
C ASN A 530 -15.44 -17.86 9.17
N ILE A 531 -16.49 -18.31 8.50
CA ILE A 531 -17.88 -18.26 8.97
C ILE A 531 -18.19 -19.61 9.61
N PRO A 532 -18.15 -19.71 10.95
CA PRO A 532 -18.20 -20.99 11.64
C PRO A 532 -19.57 -21.66 11.56
N GLN A 533 -19.59 -22.96 11.83
CA GLN A 533 -20.80 -23.74 12.02
C GLN A 533 -21.66 -23.11 13.13
N GLY A 534 -22.97 -23.03 12.90
CA GLY A 534 -23.90 -22.34 13.80
C GLY A 534 -24.15 -20.86 13.46
N SER A 535 -23.52 -20.33 12.41
CA SER A 535 -23.91 -19.05 11.82
C SER A 535 -25.23 -19.21 11.06
N TYR A 536 -26.32 -18.61 11.54
CA TYR A 536 -27.64 -18.68 10.91
C TYR A 536 -28.02 -17.34 10.31
N TYR A 537 -28.40 -17.30 9.04
CA TYR A 537 -28.89 -16.07 8.41
C TYR A 537 -30.38 -16.18 8.04
N PRO A 538 -31.16 -15.09 8.14
CA PRO A 538 -30.76 -13.83 8.76
C PRO A 538 -30.58 -13.97 10.29
N PHE A 539 -29.61 -13.24 10.86
CA PHE A 539 -29.40 -13.13 12.31
C PHE A 539 -29.74 -11.70 12.73
N LEU A 540 -30.73 -11.52 13.61
CA LEU A 540 -31.19 -10.18 14.03
C LEU A 540 -31.49 -9.25 12.84
N GLY A 541 -32.01 -9.80 11.74
CA GLY A 541 -32.31 -9.07 10.51
C GLY A 541 -31.13 -8.88 9.55
N LEU A 542 -29.88 -9.11 9.97
CA LEU A 542 -28.70 -9.08 9.09
C LEU A 542 -28.66 -10.30 8.18
N GLY A 543 -28.39 -10.09 6.90
CA GLY A 543 -28.42 -11.15 5.90
C GLY A 543 -29.83 -11.51 5.48
N SER A 544 -30.78 -10.59 5.57
CA SER A 544 -32.15 -10.74 5.07
C SER A 544 -32.34 -10.00 3.74
N VAL A 545 -33.45 -10.21 3.04
CA VAL A 545 -33.79 -9.40 1.85
C VAL A 545 -33.88 -7.90 2.19
N ALA A 546 -34.34 -7.55 3.40
CA ALA A 546 -34.41 -6.16 3.85
C ALA A 546 -33.01 -5.59 4.16
N ASN A 547 -32.10 -6.41 4.71
CA ASN A 547 -30.72 -6.04 5.01
C ASN A 547 -29.76 -7.11 4.50
N PRO A 548 -29.45 -7.12 3.18
CA PRO A 548 -28.59 -8.13 2.60
C PRO A 548 -27.19 -8.11 3.24
N LEU A 549 -26.65 -9.29 3.51
CA LEU A 549 -25.30 -9.42 4.04
C LEU A 549 -24.34 -9.66 2.90
N ARG A 550 -23.34 -8.81 2.77
CA ARG A 550 -22.22 -9.02 1.86
C ARG A 550 -20.99 -9.31 2.70
N GLN A 551 -20.31 -10.39 2.36
CA GLN A 551 -19.04 -10.78 2.96
C GLN A 551 -17.96 -10.70 1.90
N PHE A 552 -16.83 -10.11 2.26
CA PHE A 552 -15.69 -9.96 1.38
C PHE A 552 -14.43 -10.42 2.09
N ALA A 553 -13.69 -11.30 1.42
CA ALA A 553 -12.41 -11.80 1.90
C ALA A 553 -11.48 -12.09 0.72
N GLU A 554 -10.21 -12.36 0.99
CA GLU A 554 -9.36 -13.05 0.05
C GLU A 554 -9.79 -14.51 -0.07
N LYS A 555 -9.94 -15.19 1.07
CA LYS A 555 -10.52 -16.53 1.17
C LYS A 555 -11.72 -16.53 2.09
N ILE A 556 -12.83 -17.13 1.65
CA ILE A 556 -14.02 -17.34 2.48
C ILE A 556 -14.18 -18.82 2.74
N GLU A 557 -14.14 -19.22 4.00
CA GLU A 557 -14.59 -20.55 4.42
C GLU A 557 -15.91 -20.42 5.16
N SER A 558 -16.95 -21.16 4.74
CA SER A 558 -18.26 -21.02 5.37
C SER A 558 -18.94 -22.36 5.68
N SER A 559 -19.50 -22.43 6.88
CA SER A 559 -20.43 -23.47 7.33
C SER A 559 -21.78 -22.87 7.73
N ALA A 560 -22.15 -21.74 7.14
CA ALA A 560 -23.38 -21.02 7.46
C ALA A 560 -24.65 -21.76 6.99
N VAL A 561 -25.75 -21.55 7.72
CA VAL A 561 -27.08 -22.01 7.34
C VAL A 561 -27.95 -20.80 7.00
N LEU A 562 -28.36 -20.69 5.74
CA LEU A 562 -29.21 -19.61 5.24
C LEU A 562 -30.67 -20.06 5.30
N ASN A 563 -31.44 -19.48 6.21
CA ASN A 563 -32.82 -19.82 6.45
C ASN A 563 -33.76 -19.03 5.55
N ASN A 564 -34.90 -19.65 5.25
CA ASN A 564 -36.09 -18.95 4.81
C ASN A 564 -37.14 -19.05 5.92
N VAL A 565 -37.64 -17.92 6.37
CA VAL A 565 -38.75 -17.87 7.32
C VAL A 565 -39.98 -17.36 6.54
N SER A 566 -40.97 -18.23 6.38
CA SER A 566 -42.20 -17.92 5.64
C SER A 566 -42.99 -16.83 6.37
N GLY A 567 -43.10 -15.63 5.79
CA GLY A 567 -43.91 -14.54 6.37
C GLY A 567 -43.42 -13.10 6.21
N ASN A 568 -42.68 -12.76 5.14
CA ASN A 568 -42.13 -11.43 4.82
C ASN A 568 -40.96 -10.96 5.72
N THR A 569 -39.96 -10.31 5.09
CA THR A 569 -38.70 -9.69 5.61
C THR A 569 -37.58 -10.57 6.19
N THR A 570 -37.80 -11.86 6.41
CA THR A 570 -36.81 -12.75 7.08
C THR A 570 -36.20 -13.83 6.18
N THR A 571 -36.41 -13.73 4.88
CA THR A 571 -35.71 -14.56 3.89
C THR A 571 -34.23 -14.16 3.83
N ALA A 572 -33.31 -15.12 3.95
CA ALA A 572 -31.89 -14.80 3.87
C ALA A 572 -31.50 -14.25 2.49
N ASN A 573 -30.64 -13.25 2.47
CA ASN A 573 -29.98 -12.71 1.29
C ASN A 573 -28.51 -12.44 1.61
N VAL A 574 -27.64 -13.35 1.18
CA VAL A 574 -26.21 -13.35 1.50
C VAL A 574 -25.38 -13.43 0.23
N SER A 575 -24.34 -12.59 0.13
CA SER A 575 -23.39 -12.60 -0.97
C SER A 575 -21.96 -12.76 -0.47
N TYR A 576 -21.23 -13.74 -1.00
CA TYR A 576 -19.80 -13.97 -0.74
C TYR A 576 -18.97 -13.50 -1.94
N HIS A 577 -18.01 -12.64 -1.66
CA HIS A 577 -17.07 -12.11 -2.65
C HIS A 577 -15.65 -12.45 -2.19
N ALA A 578 -15.00 -13.40 -2.87
CA ALA A 578 -13.63 -13.78 -2.54
C ALA A 578 -12.64 -13.33 -3.62
N LEU A 579 -11.40 -13.03 -3.25
CA LEU A 579 -10.34 -12.71 -4.22
C LEU A 579 -9.68 -13.96 -4.79
N SER A 580 -9.51 -15.01 -3.97
CA SER A 580 -8.79 -16.24 -4.38
C SER A 580 -9.55 -17.53 -4.10
N GLU A 581 -10.40 -17.60 -3.07
CA GLU A 581 -11.06 -18.87 -2.73
C GLU A 581 -12.42 -18.71 -2.02
N ILE A 582 -13.44 -19.49 -2.41
CA ILE A 582 -14.67 -19.72 -1.62
C ILE A 582 -14.80 -21.21 -1.35
N ASN A 583 -14.61 -21.59 -0.09
CA ASN A 583 -14.73 -22.96 0.39
C ASN A 583 -16.02 -23.12 1.22
N LEU A 584 -17.08 -23.65 0.59
CA LEU A 584 -18.33 -23.99 1.26
C LEU A 584 -18.18 -25.38 1.90
N LYS A 585 -18.03 -25.41 3.22
CA LYS A 585 -17.82 -26.65 4.00
C LYS A 585 -19.07 -27.53 3.94
N PRO A 586 -18.97 -28.85 4.22
CA PRO A 586 -20.10 -29.79 4.14
C PRO A 586 -21.37 -29.37 4.89
N ASP A 587 -21.22 -28.59 5.97
CA ASP A 587 -22.33 -28.08 6.80
C ASP A 587 -22.95 -26.77 6.29
N PHE A 588 -22.48 -26.24 5.16
CA PHE A 588 -23.11 -25.07 4.52
C PHE A 588 -24.43 -25.48 3.87
N HIS A 589 -25.51 -24.77 4.22
CA HIS A 589 -26.85 -25.11 3.73
C HIS A 589 -27.66 -23.86 3.38
N VAL A 590 -28.30 -23.88 2.21
CA VAL A 590 -29.26 -22.86 1.77
C VAL A 590 -30.67 -23.46 1.80
N LYS A 591 -31.54 -22.99 2.70
CA LYS A 591 -32.91 -23.50 2.80
C LYS A 591 -33.77 -22.97 1.64
N PRO A 592 -34.80 -23.73 1.20
CA PRO A 592 -35.66 -23.31 0.09
C PRO A 592 -36.22 -21.90 0.26
N GLY A 593 -35.94 -21.04 -0.71
CA GLY A 593 -36.37 -19.63 -0.77
C GLY A 593 -35.36 -18.63 -0.20
N ALA A 594 -34.27 -19.05 0.45
CA ALA A 594 -33.14 -18.17 0.75
C ALA A 594 -32.36 -17.81 -0.53
N LEU A 595 -31.77 -16.62 -0.56
CA LEU A 595 -30.93 -16.11 -1.65
C LEU A 595 -29.45 -16.19 -1.24
N PHE A 596 -28.64 -16.84 -2.08
CA PHE A 596 -27.21 -16.94 -1.89
C PHE A 596 -26.49 -16.64 -3.21
N HIS A 597 -25.50 -15.76 -3.13
CA HIS A 597 -24.63 -15.42 -4.25
C HIS A 597 -23.19 -15.65 -3.82
N ALA A 598 -22.40 -16.30 -4.66
CA ALA A 598 -20.96 -16.45 -4.45
C ALA A 598 -20.23 -16.04 -5.72
N LYS A 599 -19.18 -15.22 -5.59
CA LYS A 599 -18.41 -14.75 -6.73
C LYS A 599 -16.93 -14.60 -6.40
N MET A 600 -16.10 -15.10 -7.32
CA MET A 600 -14.68 -14.76 -7.39
C MET A 600 -14.51 -13.37 -8.01
N THR A 601 -13.93 -12.44 -7.26
CA THR A 601 -13.76 -11.03 -7.68
C THR A 601 -12.35 -10.83 -8.22
N THR A 602 -12.22 -10.35 -9.45
CA THR A 602 -10.94 -10.19 -10.15
C THR A 602 -10.18 -8.89 -9.80
N GLY A 603 -10.44 -8.32 -8.62
CA GLY A 603 -9.76 -7.12 -8.10
C GLY A 603 -10.08 -5.78 -8.79
N SER A 604 -10.86 -5.78 -9.87
CA SER A 604 -11.22 -4.57 -10.65
C SER A 604 -12.70 -4.17 -10.58
N GLU A 605 -13.51 -4.89 -9.81
CA GLU A 605 -14.97 -4.75 -9.85
C GLU A 605 -15.51 -3.82 -8.76
N CYS A 606 -15.24 -2.52 -8.87
CA CYS A 606 -16.05 -1.50 -8.18
C CYS A 606 -16.90 -0.65 -9.14
N ASP A 607 -18.09 -0.21 -8.71
CA ASP A 607 -19.02 0.72 -9.35
C ASP A 607 -18.99 2.03 -8.57
N GLN A 608 -19.85 2.94 -9.02
CA GLN A 608 -20.29 4.17 -8.39
C GLN A 608 -20.73 4.06 -6.91
N TYR A 609 -20.94 2.85 -6.36
CA TYR A 609 -21.13 2.53 -4.94
C TYR A 609 -20.07 1.56 -4.38
N GLY A 610 -19.10 1.11 -5.19
CA GLY A 610 -18.13 0.07 -4.87
C GLY A 610 -18.26 -1.31 -5.58
N TYR A 611 -19.14 -1.56 -6.56
CA TYR A 611 -19.19 -2.75 -7.49
C TYR A 611 -19.71 -2.58 -8.94
N LYS A 612 -18.93 -2.64 -10.05
CA LYS A 612 -19.41 -2.31 -11.44
C LYS A 612 -20.79 -2.95 -11.70
N SER A 613 -21.88 -2.16 -11.63
CA SER A 613 -23.21 -2.58 -12.04
C SER A 613 -23.24 -2.69 -13.55
N THR A 614 -22.54 -3.69 -14.05
CA THR A 614 -23.12 -4.51 -15.09
C THR A 614 -24.20 -5.30 -14.39
N VAL A 615 -25.43 -4.79 -14.46
CA VAL A 615 -26.54 -5.71 -14.74
C VAL A 615 -26.18 -6.31 -16.11
N ILE A 616 -25.28 -7.29 -16.10
CA ILE A 616 -25.47 -8.42 -16.99
C ILE A 616 -26.73 -9.03 -16.39
N SER A 617 -27.84 -8.95 -17.12
CA SER A 617 -28.91 -9.90 -16.91
C SER A 617 -28.22 -11.26 -16.94
N LEU A 618 -28.04 -11.84 -15.77
CA LEU A 618 -27.76 -13.25 -15.65
C LEU A 618 -29.02 -13.93 -16.21
N GLU A 619 -29.00 -14.21 -17.51
CA GLU A 619 -29.81 -15.30 -18.06
C GLU A 619 -29.33 -16.65 -17.51
N ASP A 620 -28.20 -16.68 -16.79
CA ASP A 620 -27.77 -17.78 -15.91
C ASP A 620 -28.00 -17.45 -14.42
N GLU A 621 -29.22 -17.02 -14.11
CA GLU A 621 -29.73 -17.13 -12.74
C GLU A 621 -29.88 -18.62 -12.43
N VAL A 622 -28.90 -19.23 -11.75
CA VAL A 622 -29.11 -20.51 -11.06
C VAL A 622 -30.09 -20.23 -9.92
N GLN A 623 -31.37 -20.17 -10.24
CA GLN A 623 -32.42 -20.40 -9.27
C GLN A 623 -32.20 -21.81 -8.75
N THR A 624 -31.85 -21.93 -7.47
CA THR A 624 -31.87 -23.20 -6.75
C THR A 624 -33.33 -23.66 -6.61
N GLY A 625 -33.89 -24.17 -7.71
CA GLY A 625 -34.92 -25.19 -7.67
C GLY A 625 -34.26 -26.47 -7.17
N SER A 626 -34.71 -26.92 -6.00
CA SER A 626 -34.46 -28.24 -5.41
C SER A 626 -33.98 -29.30 -6.41
N THR A 627 -32.70 -29.69 -6.34
CA THR A 627 -32.22 -31.09 -6.40
C THR A 627 -30.71 -31.17 -6.13
N SER A 628 -30.34 -32.22 -5.39
CA SER A 628 -29.01 -32.83 -5.16
C SER A 628 -27.74 -32.21 -5.75
N ILE A 629 -26.78 -32.03 -4.84
CA ILE A 629 -25.35 -31.72 -4.97
C ILE A 629 -24.65 -32.57 -6.05
N GLU A 630 -23.85 -31.94 -6.92
CA GLU A 630 -22.55 -32.45 -7.38
C GLU A 630 -21.62 -31.27 -7.80
N THR A 631 -20.32 -31.51 -7.66
CA THR A 631 -19.15 -30.60 -7.55
C THR A 631 -18.72 -29.87 -8.83
N VAL A 632 -17.89 -28.82 -8.62
CA VAL A 632 -17.34 -27.82 -9.55
C VAL A 632 -16.09 -28.31 -10.34
N GLU A 633 -16.03 -27.89 -11.61
CA GLU A 633 -14.92 -27.74 -12.59
C GLU A 633 -14.02 -28.92 -13.02
N ILE A 634 -14.33 -29.46 -14.21
CA ILE A 634 -13.37 -29.73 -15.29
C ILE A 634 -14.03 -29.21 -16.59
N ASP A 635 -13.29 -28.55 -17.47
CA ASP A 635 -13.72 -28.17 -18.83
C ASP A 635 -14.26 -29.42 -19.57
N GLU A 636 -15.59 -29.63 -19.57
CA GLU A 636 -16.23 -30.92 -19.89
C GLU A 636 -16.24 -31.28 -21.38
N ASP A 637 -15.73 -30.43 -22.26
CA ASP A 637 -15.85 -30.69 -23.68
C ASP A 637 -14.93 -31.81 -24.17
N LEU A 638 -13.75 -32.04 -23.55
CA LEU A 638 -12.82 -33.13 -23.91
C LEU A 638 -12.73 -34.20 -22.82
N GLN A 639 -13.52 -35.26 -22.99
CA GLN A 639 -13.50 -36.43 -22.12
C GLN A 639 -12.38 -37.39 -22.56
N ILE A 640 -11.53 -37.78 -21.60
CA ILE A 640 -10.42 -38.71 -21.82
C ILE A 640 -10.71 -40.03 -21.09
N PHE A 641 -10.81 -41.13 -21.83
CA PHE A 641 -11.03 -42.47 -21.28
C PHE A 641 -9.82 -43.37 -21.55
N PRO A 642 -9.02 -43.72 -20.52
CA PRO A 642 -7.91 -44.64 -20.70
C PRO A 642 -8.43 -46.06 -20.97
N ASN A 643 -7.72 -46.80 -21.82
CA ASN A 643 -7.90 -48.23 -22.05
C ASN A 643 -6.58 -48.99 -21.83
N PRO A 644 -6.24 -49.29 -20.57
CA PRO A 644 -4.97 -49.93 -20.22
C PRO A 644 -4.78 -51.29 -20.88
N SER A 645 -5.86 -52.04 -21.11
CA SER A 645 -5.81 -53.39 -21.71
C SER A 645 -5.29 -53.40 -23.14
N LYS A 646 -5.32 -52.25 -23.82
CA LYS A 646 -4.83 -52.06 -25.19
C LYS A 646 -3.74 -50.99 -25.29
N GLU A 647 -3.26 -50.49 -24.15
CA GLU A 647 -2.33 -49.36 -24.07
C GLU A 647 -2.78 -48.15 -24.91
N GLN A 648 -4.08 -47.83 -24.85
CA GLN A 648 -4.69 -46.75 -25.63
C GLN A 648 -5.42 -45.75 -24.74
N VAL A 649 -5.68 -44.57 -25.30
CA VAL A 649 -6.53 -43.54 -24.70
C VAL A 649 -7.56 -43.11 -25.72
N TYR A 650 -8.82 -43.01 -25.29
CA TYR A 650 -9.91 -42.49 -26.09
C TYR A 650 -10.21 -41.04 -25.73
N LEU A 651 -10.34 -40.20 -26.75
CA LEU A 651 -10.83 -38.82 -26.65
C LEU A 651 -12.26 -38.77 -27.16
N LYS A 652 -13.15 -38.13 -26.41
CA LYS A 652 -14.54 -37.91 -26.80
C LYS A 652 -14.90 -36.45 -26.59
N LEU A 653 -15.59 -35.89 -27.58
CA LEU A 653 -16.11 -34.52 -27.54
C LEU A 653 -17.63 -34.51 -27.61
N ASN A 654 -18.24 -33.48 -27.00
CA ASN A 654 -19.67 -33.22 -27.10
C ASN A 654 -20.09 -32.60 -28.46
N GLN A 655 -19.13 -32.36 -29.35
CA GLN A 655 -19.33 -31.85 -30.71
C GLN A 655 -18.39 -32.52 -31.73
N SER A 656 -18.74 -32.41 -33.01
CA SER A 656 -17.91 -32.92 -34.11
C SER A 656 -16.79 -31.95 -34.46
N VAL A 657 -15.57 -32.46 -34.62
CA VAL A 657 -14.40 -31.72 -35.09
C VAL A 657 -13.73 -32.46 -36.24
N GLU A 658 -13.27 -31.72 -37.24
CA GLU A 658 -12.54 -32.24 -38.40
C GLU A 658 -11.21 -31.51 -38.54
N ASN A 659 -10.18 -32.21 -39.02
CA ASN A 659 -8.84 -31.69 -39.20
C ASN A 659 -8.25 -31.06 -37.91
N ALA A 660 -8.42 -31.67 -36.75
CA ALA A 660 -7.81 -31.21 -35.50
C ALA A 660 -6.37 -31.73 -35.33
N THR A 661 -5.59 -31.08 -34.47
CA THR A 661 -4.24 -31.47 -34.07
C THR A 661 -4.22 -31.76 -32.57
N LEU A 662 -3.90 -32.99 -32.17
CA LEU A 662 -3.68 -33.34 -30.76
C LEU A 662 -2.20 -33.24 -30.44
N GLN A 663 -1.86 -32.51 -29.39
CA GLN A 663 -0.52 -32.43 -28.81
C GLN A 663 -0.54 -33.02 -27.41
N VAL A 664 0.44 -33.85 -27.08
CA VAL A 664 0.56 -34.44 -25.74
C VAL A 664 1.83 -33.90 -25.11
N TYR A 665 1.69 -33.27 -23.95
CA TYR A 665 2.79 -32.68 -23.17
C TYR A 665 3.04 -33.50 -21.92
N SER A 666 4.29 -33.63 -21.50
CA SER A 666 4.63 -34.13 -20.16
C SER A 666 4.25 -33.12 -19.07
N TYR A 667 4.29 -33.54 -17.81
CA TYR A 667 4.04 -32.66 -16.66
C TYR A 667 5.00 -31.46 -16.54
N THR A 668 6.19 -31.53 -17.16
CA THR A 668 7.14 -30.40 -17.21
C THR A 668 6.87 -29.45 -18.38
N GLY A 669 5.84 -29.71 -19.20
CA GLY A 669 5.50 -28.92 -20.37
C GLY A 669 6.26 -29.29 -21.64
N GLN A 670 7.07 -30.35 -21.63
CA GLN A 670 7.75 -30.84 -22.84
C GLN A 670 6.77 -31.56 -23.77
N LEU A 671 6.73 -31.18 -25.05
CA LEU A 671 5.93 -31.84 -26.08
C LEU A 671 6.47 -33.25 -26.36
N MET A 672 5.61 -34.25 -26.20
CA MET A 672 5.95 -35.67 -26.33
C MET A 672 5.58 -36.22 -27.71
N GLU A 673 4.38 -35.88 -28.20
CA GLU A 673 3.91 -36.33 -29.51
C GLU A 673 2.83 -35.41 -30.09
N THR A 674 2.57 -35.55 -31.39
CA THR A 674 1.57 -34.78 -32.13
C THR A 674 0.85 -35.67 -33.14
N HIS A 675 -0.48 -35.64 -33.11
CA HIS A 675 -1.34 -36.34 -34.06
C HIS A 675 -2.07 -35.30 -34.91
N LEU A 676 -1.94 -35.39 -36.22
CA LEU A 676 -2.48 -34.44 -37.19
C LEU A 676 -3.75 -34.97 -37.86
N ASN A 677 -4.58 -34.06 -38.37
CA ASN A 677 -5.78 -34.35 -39.15
C ASN A 677 -6.77 -35.29 -38.45
N ILE A 678 -6.97 -35.07 -37.15
CA ILE A 678 -7.90 -35.84 -36.32
C ILE A 678 -9.33 -35.43 -36.63
N THR A 679 -10.20 -36.42 -36.78
CA THR A 679 -11.64 -36.22 -36.87
C THR A 679 -12.31 -36.96 -35.71
N ILE A 680 -13.06 -36.24 -34.89
CA ILE A 680 -13.88 -36.80 -33.79
C ILE A 680 -15.31 -36.36 -34.05
N ARG A 681 -16.21 -37.27 -34.41
CA ARG A 681 -17.62 -36.92 -34.55
C ARG A 681 -18.31 -36.93 -33.19
N LYS A 682 -19.35 -36.11 -33.00
CA LYS A 682 -20.13 -36.07 -31.76
C LYS A 682 -20.57 -37.47 -31.34
N GLY A 683 -20.11 -37.90 -30.17
CA GLY A 683 -20.41 -39.23 -29.61
C GLY A 683 -19.49 -40.36 -30.05
N GLU A 684 -18.57 -40.14 -31.00
CA GLU A 684 -17.50 -41.07 -31.37
C GLU A 684 -16.25 -40.85 -30.50
N ASN A 685 -15.40 -41.88 -30.44
CA ASN A 685 -14.13 -41.86 -29.72
C ASN A 685 -12.96 -41.84 -30.71
N TYR A 686 -11.99 -40.95 -30.53
CA TYR A 686 -10.70 -41.03 -31.18
C TYR A 686 -9.69 -41.75 -30.29
N ALA A 687 -9.09 -42.82 -30.79
CA ALA A 687 -8.11 -43.61 -30.04
C ALA A 687 -6.69 -43.27 -30.47
N PHE A 688 -5.78 -43.10 -29.52
CA PHE A 688 -4.34 -43.10 -29.78
C PHE A 688 -3.61 -44.01 -28.79
N GLU A 689 -2.50 -44.57 -29.23
CA GLU A 689 -1.67 -45.49 -28.44
C GLU A 689 -0.77 -44.69 -27.50
N ILE A 690 -0.60 -45.19 -26.28
CA ILE A 690 0.23 -44.58 -25.24
C ILE A 690 1.30 -45.55 -24.72
N GLY A 691 1.44 -46.72 -25.33
CA GLY A 691 2.38 -47.77 -24.92
C GLY A 691 3.83 -47.30 -24.82
N HIS A 692 4.24 -46.41 -25.72
CA HIS A 692 5.58 -45.83 -25.77
C HIS A 692 5.83 -44.70 -24.76
N LEU A 693 4.78 -44.11 -24.16
CA LEU A 693 4.95 -43.09 -23.12
C LEU A 693 5.48 -43.73 -21.83
N SER A 694 6.38 -43.06 -21.11
CA SER A 694 6.79 -43.54 -19.79
C SER A 694 5.65 -43.39 -18.76
N PRO A 695 5.67 -44.10 -17.63
CA PRO A 695 4.74 -43.80 -16.53
C PRO A 695 4.87 -42.34 -16.09
N GLY A 696 3.75 -41.64 -15.92
CA GLY A 696 3.74 -40.20 -15.62
C GLY A 696 2.41 -39.50 -15.92
N THR A 697 2.37 -38.20 -15.63
CA THR A 697 1.23 -37.32 -15.94
C THR A 697 1.50 -36.52 -17.20
N TYR A 698 0.48 -36.44 -18.04
CA TYR A 698 0.51 -35.80 -19.35
C TYR A 698 -0.69 -34.84 -19.50
N THR A 699 -0.50 -33.77 -20.27
CA THR A 699 -1.55 -32.86 -20.68
C THR A 699 -1.79 -33.00 -22.17
N CYS A 700 -3.00 -33.40 -22.55
CA CYS A 700 -3.46 -33.46 -23.92
C CYS A 700 -4.06 -32.10 -24.29
N ARG A 701 -3.62 -31.52 -25.41
CA ARG A 701 -4.13 -30.28 -25.99
C ARG A 701 -4.64 -30.55 -27.40
N LEU A 702 -5.93 -30.40 -27.65
CA LEU A 702 -6.53 -30.57 -28.98
C LEU A 702 -6.80 -29.20 -29.62
N ILE A 703 -6.12 -28.92 -30.73
CA ILE A 703 -6.16 -27.63 -31.46
C ILE A 703 -6.97 -27.82 -32.75
N LEU A 704 -7.95 -26.96 -33.01
CA LEU A 704 -8.73 -27.02 -34.25
C LEU A 704 -8.07 -26.17 -35.35
N THR A 705 -7.73 -26.75 -36.50
CA THR A 705 -6.88 -26.10 -37.53
C THR A 705 -7.43 -24.78 -38.10
N ASN A 706 -8.74 -24.53 -37.98
CA ASN A 706 -9.40 -23.31 -38.47
C ASN A 706 -9.93 -22.38 -37.36
N SER A 707 -9.61 -22.64 -36.09
CA SER A 707 -10.06 -21.79 -34.99
C SER A 707 -8.97 -21.63 -33.93
N GLN A 708 -8.97 -20.53 -33.18
CA GLN A 708 -8.06 -20.37 -32.03
C GLN A 708 -8.48 -21.21 -30.81
N ILE A 709 -9.44 -22.12 -30.96
CA ILE A 709 -9.98 -22.95 -29.88
C ILE A 709 -9.03 -24.12 -29.61
N SER A 710 -8.68 -24.30 -28.33
CA SER A 710 -7.93 -25.46 -27.83
C SER A 710 -8.69 -26.11 -26.68
N TYR A 711 -8.82 -27.44 -26.71
CA TYR A 711 -9.35 -28.22 -25.58
C TYR A 711 -8.20 -28.83 -24.80
N TYR A 712 -8.34 -28.95 -23.48
CA TYR A 712 -7.33 -29.54 -22.61
C TYR A 712 -7.90 -30.72 -21.82
N GLY A 713 -7.11 -31.77 -21.66
CA GLY A 713 -7.43 -32.88 -20.77
C GLY A 713 -6.17 -33.48 -20.16
N LYS A 714 -6.28 -34.07 -18.97
CA LYS A 714 -5.16 -34.69 -18.25
C LYS A 714 -5.20 -36.20 -18.40
N LEU A 715 -4.04 -36.79 -18.65
CA LEU A 715 -3.82 -38.23 -18.77
C LEU A 715 -2.78 -38.66 -17.73
N ALA A 716 -3.06 -39.71 -16.95
CA ALA A 716 -2.08 -40.34 -16.09
C ALA A 716 -1.83 -41.78 -16.57
N LYS A 717 -0.58 -42.09 -16.92
CA LYS A 717 -0.13 -43.45 -17.21
C LYS A 717 0.57 -44.00 -15.97
N MET A 718 0.02 -45.06 -15.39
CA MET A 718 0.59 -45.76 -14.23
C MET A 718 1.53 -46.87 -14.66
#